data_AF-A0A523XTN7-F1
#
_entry.id   AF-A0A523XTN7-F1
#
_cell.length_a   1.000
_cell.length_b   1.000
_cell.length_c   1.000
_cell.angle_alpha   90.00
_cell.angle_beta   90.00
_cell.angle_gamma   90.00
#
_symmetry.space_group_name_H-M   'P 1'
#
loop_
_entity.id
_entity.type
_entity.pdbx_description
1 polymer ?
#
loop_
_entity_poly.entity_id
_entity_poly.type
_entity_poly.pdbx_seq_one_letter_code
_entity_poly.pdbx_strand_id
1 'polypeptide(L)'
;MIPLFKAWAGNMLRKSDLLSLGFILLFTALLVGSASAGWMEVDAAQPAFNSVIPINSDHESSNFMALPPLTCSHDTTADSSFLLGPKDGITSCLVPNDPIGGLWPPSSHQARARLVAWVSEKQLSGLPLSPILRDYLPSYVYQIDLSTWLLSDGQFVWGPNVGDFNLHGYLDEQASSLVPYADDVEIWARYTSVNPKVLLAVLELRYGLVNSLAVDHSPDDVRTTIENTAMDLAIAFYQHLHTWGTRRTPDSMETEALYPSVVFADGTAALISKELPSGSYAVAAALAISTNFDNWQQEISPQSSGGFSAVFGSMFPESDPLDDTNDIDPPALPPDDLFQFPFPLGATWHFGGPHSWAGDDTPPFSSIDFYAGGGTCGSPPNLYTVAAEGGIAIRPYGYDCWLEIDHSEGWTTSYYHMQNMIDPQGATIYHNASIGTIACEICAGGWASGPHVHWTLKYNGAYVSLEGVKVSGWTIHVGEEAYYSGYIERDGVTLDPWSSVVNDYHLYYPLQDTSLRFYGNGVDDIDRVKIPLNDPARPVDIGATDFTLEWWMKANPEENNADSCTPGGENWVSGNTIFDRSVFEDLDTGEFGISMGEGLIAFGINNGTEAETLCGTTDVADSAWHHIAVTRSLDGVMRIFIDGILDAETNGPTGDISYPDDRVATHVNDTFIVIGAKKFDMNVEASPPYSGWIDEVHLSNILRYTIDFTPSSDPTYPDGNSVALFHFDEGVGDAVNDTSGYPGGPSNGARSYGGSPAGPEWSTDTPLNPVIPTATPTSTSTSTSTTTRTSTSTPTATNTATSTATA
;
A
#
# COMPACT_ATOMS: atom_id res chain seq x y z
N MET A 1 8.22 44.97 -39.16
CA MET A 1 7.77 44.77 -40.56
C MET A 1 7.31 43.31 -40.63
N ILE A 2 6.03 42.95 -40.82
CA ILE A 2 5.09 43.26 -41.94
C ILE A 2 5.69 42.71 -43.25
N PRO A 3 5.00 41.87 -44.06
CA PRO A 3 3.54 41.76 -44.33
C PRO A 3 2.96 40.31 -44.20
N LEU A 4 1.70 39.93 -44.51
CA LEU A 4 0.34 40.55 -44.60
C LEU A 4 -0.73 39.42 -44.64
N PHE A 5 -2.02 39.76 -44.37
CA PHE A 5 -3.18 38.88 -44.60
C PHE A 5 -4.39 39.67 -45.17
N LYS A 6 -5.44 38.97 -45.65
CA LYS A 6 -6.79 39.49 -46.03
C LYS A 6 -7.84 38.57 -45.37
N ALA A 7 -8.86 39.01 -44.63
CA ALA A 7 -10.08 39.74 -45.05
C ALA A 7 -10.97 38.88 -46.00
N TRP A 8 -12.32 38.75 -45.90
CA TRP A 8 -13.42 39.40 -45.14
C TRP A 8 -14.74 38.60 -45.47
N ALA A 9 -15.89 38.50 -44.77
CA ALA A 9 -16.47 38.69 -43.41
C ALA A 9 -17.92 38.06 -43.46
N GLY A 10 -18.84 38.02 -42.47
CA GLY A 10 -18.97 38.50 -41.08
C GLY A 10 -20.46 38.66 -40.66
N ASN A 11 -20.73 39.25 -39.48
CA ASN A 11 -22.05 39.64 -38.91
C ASN A 11 -23.07 38.51 -38.63
N MET A 12 -23.79 38.48 -37.50
CA MET A 12 -24.14 39.51 -36.49
C MET A 12 -23.81 39.02 -35.04
N LEU A 13 -24.07 39.71 -33.92
CA LEU A 13 -24.81 40.96 -33.65
C LEU A 13 -24.11 41.89 -32.61
N ARG A 14 -24.65 42.02 -31.39
CA ARG A 14 -24.32 42.97 -30.28
C ARG A 14 -24.99 42.46 -28.99
N LYS A 15 -24.66 42.85 -27.75
CA LYS A 15 -23.57 43.58 -27.03
C LYS A 15 -23.68 43.11 -25.54
N SER A 16 -22.73 43.29 -24.62
CA SER A 16 -21.91 44.47 -24.24
C SER A 16 -20.62 43.99 -23.52
N ASP A 17 -19.42 44.51 -23.77
CA ASP A 17 -18.84 45.80 -23.29
C ASP A 17 -18.48 45.75 -21.77
N LEU A 18 -17.25 45.99 -21.27
CA LEU A 18 -16.04 46.67 -21.80
C LEU A 18 -14.69 46.17 -21.21
N LEU A 19 -13.61 46.19 -22.03
CA LEU A 19 -12.22 46.70 -21.80
C LEU A 19 -11.35 46.27 -20.58
N SER A 20 -9.99 46.34 -20.59
CA SER A 20 -8.96 46.11 -21.64
C SER A 20 -7.52 46.18 -21.09
N LEU A 21 -6.72 45.15 -21.41
CA LEU A 21 -5.33 45.17 -21.94
C LEU A 21 -4.35 46.35 -21.71
N GLY A 22 -3.13 46.02 -21.27
CA GLY A 22 -1.87 46.78 -21.41
C GLY A 22 -0.65 45.87 -21.22
N PHE A 23 0.49 46.09 -21.93
CA PHE A 23 1.53 45.05 -22.09
C PHE A 23 2.98 45.61 -22.24
N ILE A 24 3.98 44.86 -21.71
CA ILE A 24 5.42 44.77 -22.08
C ILE A 24 6.49 45.80 -21.58
N LEU A 25 7.44 45.24 -20.78
CA LEU A 25 8.92 45.41 -20.60
C LEU A 25 9.65 46.77 -20.33
N LEU A 26 10.57 46.69 -19.33
CA LEU A 26 11.96 47.20 -19.20
C LEU A 26 12.30 48.68 -19.60
N PHE A 27 13.12 49.44 -18.87
CA PHE A 27 14.35 49.08 -18.13
C PHE A 27 14.77 50.21 -17.12
N THR A 28 15.50 49.86 -16.05
CA THR A 28 16.38 50.72 -15.19
C THR A 28 15.83 51.81 -14.24
N ALA A 29 16.22 51.64 -12.96
CA ALA A 29 16.91 52.62 -12.08
C ALA A 29 16.17 53.63 -11.16
N LEU A 30 16.44 53.42 -9.86
CA LEU A 30 16.70 54.38 -8.77
C LEU A 30 15.59 55.28 -8.16
N LEU A 31 15.24 54.89 -6.91
CA LEU A 31 15.39 55.67 -5.65
C LEU A 31 14.49 56.90 -5.35
N VAL A 32 14.11 56.98 -4.06
CA VAL A 32 13.39 58.06 -3.35
C VAL A 32 11.90 58.21 -3.74
N GLY A 33 10.92 58.22 -2.83
CA GLY A 33 10.93 58.04 -1.38
C GLY A 33 10.31 59.20 -0.59
N SER A 34 9.06 59.03 -0.15
CA SER A 34 8.42 59.88 0.86
C SER A 34 7.21 59.14 1.48
N ALA A 35 6.96 59.36 2.77
CA ALA A 35 5.92 58.67 3.55
C ALA A 35 4.93 59.69 4.17
N SER A 36 4.13 59.22 5.15
CA SER A 36 3.17 59.96 6.02
C SER A 36 1.77 60.26 5.45
N ALA A 37 0.69 60.28 6.24
CA ALA A 37 0.40 59.70 7.57
C ALA A 37 -1.10 59.86 7.92
N GLY A 38 -1.61 59.09 8.90
CA GLY A 38 -2.96 59.23 9.51
C GLY A 38 -3.83 57.98 9.31
N TRP A 39 -3.89 56.98 10.21
CA TRP A 39 -4.21 56.93 11.66
C TRP A 39 -5.69 57.12 12.02
N MET A 40 -6.36 56.01 12.36
CA MET A 40 -7.14 55.86 13.61
C MET A 40 -7.34 54.37 13.93
N GLU A 41 -7.34 54.04 15.23
CA GLU A 41 -7.34 52.68 15.83
C GLU A 41 -8.80 52.23 16.19
N VAL A 42 -9.15 51.09 16.83
CA VAL A 42 -8.56 50.37 17.99
C VAL A 42 -8.98 48.87 18.03
N ASP A 43 -8.00 47.99 18.33
CA ASP A 43 -7.93 46.69 19.05
C ASP A 43 -9.16 45.75 19.24
N ALA A 44 -9.03 44.44 19.49
CA ALA A 44 -7.90 43.60 19.99
C ALA A 44 -7.92 42.17 19.34
N ALA A 45 -7.00 41.21 19.55
CA ALA A 45 -5.95 41.01 20.57
C ALA A 45 -4.69 40.22 20.06
N GLN A 46 -3.78 39.86 20.98
CA GLN A 46 -2.43 39.23 20.82
C GLN A 46 -2.44 37.69 21.02
N PRO A 47 -1.31 36.91 20.97
CA PRO A 47 0.12 37.17 20.63
C PRO A 47 0.63 36.33 19.42
N ALA A 48 1.70 36.64 18.66
CA ALA A 48 3.10 36.99 18.91
C ALA A 48 4.09 35.78 19.05
N PHE A 49 4.97 35.62 18.07
CA PHE A 49 6.18 34.78 18.08
C PHE A 49 7.38 35.61 17.56
N ASN A 50 8.59 35.32 18.04
CA ASN A 50 9.84 36.01 17.66
C ASN A 50 10.82 35.05 16.99
N SER A 51 11.45 35.48 15.89
CA SER A 51 12.74 34.94 15.45
C SER A 51 13.61 36.07 14.88
N VAL A 52 14.90 36.07 15.24
CA VAL A 52 15.90 37.05 14.79
C VAL A 52 17.20 36.31 14.54
N ILE A 53 17.69 36.34 13.30
CA ILE A 53 18.99 35.79 12.92
C ILE A 53 19.83 36.92 12.31
N PRO A 54 20.93 37.35 12.94
CA PRO A 54 21.90 38.24 12.33
C PRO A 54 22.90 37.45 11.48
N ILE A 55 23.18 37.96 10.27
CA ILE A 55 24.22 37.45 9.38
C ILE A 55 25.60 37.85 9.93
N ASN A 56 26.60 36.98 9.80
CA ASN A 56 27.99 37.43 9.69
C ASN A 56 28.80 36.50 8.78
N SER A 57 29.80 37.04 8.07
CA SER A 57 30.70 36.27 7.21
C SER A 57 31.89 35.70 7.99
N ASP A 58 32.51 34.64 7.45
CA ASP A 58 33.88 34.71 6.91
C ASP A 58 34.32 33.32 6.41
N HIS A 59 34.90 33.25 5.20
CA HIS A 59 35.69 32.10 4.76
C HIS A 59 36.67 32.53 3.66
N GLU A 60 37.94 32.13 3.79
CA GLU A 60 39.01 32.53 2.86
C GLU A 60 39.08 31.66 1.59
N SER A 61 39.69 32.24 0.54
CA SER A 61 39.85 31.64 -0.78
C SER A 61 40.97 30.60 -0.86
N SER A 62 40.78 29.57 -1.71
CA SER A 62 41.90 28.89 -2.39
C SER A 62 41.64 28.82 -3.90
N ASN A 63 42.70 28.81 -4.71
CA ASN A 63 42.62 29.02 -6.16
C ASN A 63 42.71 27.70 -6.95
N PHE A 64 41.96 27.59 -8.04
CA PHE A 64 42.26 26.65 -9.14
C PHE A 64 42.40 27.40 -10.47
N MET A 65 43.34 26.96 -11.31
CA MET A 65 43.58 27.53 -12.64
C MET A 65 42.64 26.93 -13.68
N ALA A 66 42.09 27.77 -14.56
CA ALA A 66 41.33 27.33 -15.72
C ALA A 66 42.24 27.04 -16.93
N LEU A 67 41.86 26.03 -17.73
CA LEU A 67 42.38 25.76 -19.07
C LEU A 67 41.22 25.77 -20.09
N PRO A 68 41.47 26.11 -21.38
CA PRO A 68 40.40 26.37 -22.34
C PRO A 68 39.79 25.10 -22.95
N PRO A 69 38.51 25.13 -23.37
CA PRO A 69 37.84 23.99 -24.00
C PRO A 69 38.28 23.77 -25.45
N LEU A 70 38.21 22.51 -25.90
CA LEU A 70 38.34 22.10 -27.30
C LEU A 70 37.00 21.64 -27.85
N THR A 71 36.66 22.05 -29.08
CA THR A 71 35.40 21.72 -29.75
C THR A 71 35.57 20.53 -30.69
N CYS A 72 34.64 19.56 -30.63
CA CYS A 72 34.49 18.52 -31.65
C CYS A 72 33.32 18.85 -32.60
N SER A 73 33.46 18.49 -33.88
CA SER A 73 32.45 18.71 -34.92
C SER A 73 31.82 17.40 -35.38
N HIS A 74 30.50 17.37 -35.54
CA HIS A 74 29.84 16.32 -36.31
C HIS A 74 30.06 16.52 -37.81
N ASP A 75 30.23 15.42 -38.54
CA ASP A 75 30.10 15.32 -39.99
C ASP A 75 29.27 14.07 -40.32
N THR A 76 28.49 14.09 -41.40
CA THR A 76 27.34 13.18 -41.58
C THR A 76 27.11 12.76 -43.04
N THR A 77 27.54 11.56 -43.43
CA THR A 77 27.19 10.97 -44.74
C THR A 77 27.14 9.43 -44.74
N ALA A 78 25.94 8.87 -45.00
CA ALA A 78 25.66 7.55 -45.61
C ALA A 78 26.22 6.27 -44.93
N ASP A 79 25.76 5.04 -45.21
CA ASP A 79 24.68 4.57 -46.11
C ASP A 79 23.99 3.31 -45.49
N SER A 80 22.85 2.87 -46.02
CA SER A 80 22.03 1.80 -45.43
C SER A 80 22.02 0.48 -46.22
N SER A 81 22.50 -0.63 -45.63
CA SER A 81 21.91 -2.00 -45.69
C SER A 81 22.88 -3.12 -45.26
N PHE A 82 22.49 -3.96 -44.31
CA PHE A 82 22.45 -5.45 -44.37
C PHE A 82 21.93 -6.05 -43.04
N LEU A 83 21.71 -7.37 -43.00
CA LEU A 83 20.99 -8.10 -41.92
C LEU A 83 21.90 -9.01 -41.06
N LEU A 84 21.42 -9.30 -39.83
CA LEU A 84 21.85 -10.35 -38.88
C LEU A 84 23.20 -10.18 -38.15
N GLY A 85 23.17 -10.44 -36.83
CA GLY A 85 24.35 -10.57 -35.95
C GLY A 85 24.23 -9.74 -34.66
N PRO A 86 24.60 -10.27 -33.48
CA PRO A 86 24.54 -9.54 -32.21
C PRO A 86 25.63 -8.45 -32.13
N LYS A 87 25.46 -7.52 -31.19
CA LYS A 87 26.42 -6.46 -30.90
C LYS A 87 26.69 -6.32 -29.40
N ASP A 88 27.55 -7.18 -28.90
CA ASP A 88 28.44 -6.79 -27.80
C ASP A 88 29.31 -5.62 -28.29
N GLY A 89 29.45 -4.57 -27.48
CA GLY A 89 29.96 -3.30 -28.01
C GLY A 89 30.33 -2.26 -26.96
N ILE A 90 30.99 -2.68 -25.87
CA ILE A 90 31.48 -1.78 -24.80
C ILE A 90 32.26 -0.61 -25.42
N THR A 91 31.62 0.56 -25.44
CA THR A 91 32.16 1.80 -25.99
C THR A 91 32.05 2.89 -24.93
N SER A 92 32.73 2.69 -23.80
CA SER A 92 32.64 3.54 -22.62
C SER A 92 33.28 4.92 -22.82
N CYS A 93 32.50 5.86 -23.32
CA CYS A 93 32.83 7.29 -23.30
C CYS A 93 32.61 7.84 -21.88
N LEU A 94 33.63 7.72 -21.01
CA LEU A 94 33.67 8.45 -19.74
C LEU A 94 33.72 9.96 -20.02
N VAL A 95 32.58 10.65 -19.85
CA VAL A 95 32.48 12.11 -19.95
C VAL A 95 32.26 12.68 -18.55
N PRO A 96 33.32 13.18 -17.87
CA PRO A 96 33.18 13.85 -16.59
C PRO A 96 32.77 15.31 -16.82
N ASN A 97 31.45 15.58 -16.89
CA ASN A 97 30.80 16.87 -16.57
C ASN A 97 29.29 16.79 -16.83
N ASP A 98 28.49 16.68 -15.77
CA ASP A 98 27.17 17.32 -15.69
C ASP A 98 26.88 17.69 -14.22
N PRO A 99 26.10 18.75 -13.94
CA PRO A 99 25.99 19.32 -12.60
C PRO A 99 24.90 18.61 -11.77
N ILE A 100 25.28 17.54 -11.08
CA ILE A 100 24.41 16.87 -10.09
C ILE A 100 24.06 17.85 -8.97
N GLY A 101 22.79 18.24 -8.89
CA GLY A 101 22.25 19.02 -7.77
C GLY A 101 21.35 18.13 -6.90
N GLY A 102 21.73 17.91 -5.64
CA GLY A 102 20.81 17.36 -4.64
C GLY A 102 20.67 15.83 -4.60
N LEU A 103 21.67 15.07 -5.02
CA LEU A 103 21.78 13.63 -4.70
C LEU A 103 23.01 13.40 -3.82
N TRP A 104 22.88 12.57 -2.78
CA TRP A 104 24.04 11.93 -2.16
C TRP A 104 24.70 11.00 -3.20
N PRO A 105 26.04 10.93 -3.25
CA PRO A 105 26.69 9.96 -4.12
C PRO A 105 26.44 8.54 -3.59
N PRO A 106 26.12 7.54 -4.44
CA PRO A 106 26.02 6.15 -4.01
C PRO A 106 27.34 5.72 -3.34
N SER A 107 27.24 5.01 -2.21
CA SER A 107 28.37 4.87 -1.28
C SER A 107 29.57 4.18 -1.95
N SER A 108 30.72 4.86 -1.93
CA SER A 108 31.82 4.59 -2.87
C SER A 108 32.60 3.28 -2.66
N HIS A 109 32.08 2.35 -1.87
CA HIS A 109 32.64 1.01 -1.64
C HIS A 109 32.15 -0.05 -2.63
N GLN A 110 30.88 -0.06 -3.03
CA GLN A 110 30.33 -1.20 -3.80
C GLN A 110 30.75 -1.19 -5.27
N ALA A 111 30.79 -0.01 -5.90
CA ALA A 111 31.37 0.15 -7.23
C ALA A 111 32.86 -0.23 -7.26
N ARG A 112 33.58 -0.01 -6.15
CA ARG A 112 34.95 -0.52 -5.96
C ARG A 112 34.95 -2.03 -5.80
N ALA A 113 34.09 -2.62 -4.99
CA ALA A 113 34.01 -4.07 -4.78
C ALA A 113 33.73 -4.84 -6.08
N ARG A 114 32.74 -4.41 -6.89
CA ARG A 114 32.46 -5.03 -8.20
C ARG A 114 33.66 -4.92 -9.16
N LEU A 115 34.32 -3.77 -9.21
CA LEU A 115 35.56 -3.57 -10.00
C LEU A 115 36.70 -4.47 -9.50
N VAL A 116 36.90 -4.52 -8.17
CA VAL A 116 37.89 -5.36 -7.48
C VAL A 116 37.69 -6.83 -7.81
N ALA A 117 36.47 -7.36 -7.70
CA ALA A 117 36.15 -8.75 -8.02
C ALA A 117 36.49 -9.08 -9.49
N TRP A 118 36.04 -8.23 -10.42
CA TRP A 118 36.31 -8.40 -11.85
C TRP A 118 37.80 -8.39 -12.17
N VAL A 119 38.57 -7.42 -11.65
CA VAL A 119 40.02 -7.36 -11.91
C VAL A 119 40.75 -8.53 -11.25
N SER A 120 40.32 -8.97 -10.06
CA SER A 120 40.87 -10.14 -9.36
C SER A 120 40.69 -11.43 -10.17
N GLU A 121 39.50 -11.64 -10.74
CA GLU A 121 39.17 -12.78 -11.58
C GLU A 121 40.00 -12.78 -12.89
N LYS A 122 40.17 -11.61 -13.53
CA LYS A 122 41.08 -11.47 -14.70
C LYS A 122 42.55 -11.72 -14.36
N GLN A 123 42.99 -11.37 -13.16
CA GLN A 123 44.35 -11.62 -12.68
C GLN A 123 44.58 -13.11 -12.35
N LEU A 124 43.62 -13.79 -11.71
CA LEU A 124 43.67 -15.22 -11.41
C LEU A 124 43.59 -16.09 -12.68
N SER A 125 42.83 -15.67 -13.68
CA SER A 125 42.76 -16.32 -15.00
C SER A 125 43.94 -16.00 -15.93
N GLY A 126 44.87 -15.15 -15.51
CA GLY A 126 46.11 -14.87 -16.25
C GLY A 126 45.95 -13.99 -17.49
N LEU A 127 44.86 -13.24 -17.61
CA LEU A 127 44.57 -12.39 -18.75
C LEU A 127 45.22 -10.98 -18.62
N PRO A 128 45.69 -10.37 -19.72
CA PRO A 128 46.38 -9.08 -19.66
C PRO A 128 45.41 -7.91 -19.45
N LEU A 129 45.56 -7.19 -18.33
CA LEU A 129 44.83 -5.96 -18.02
C LEU A 129 45.38 -4.74 -18.79
N SER A 130 44.54 -3.72 -19.00
CA SER A 130 44.97 -2.46 -19.60
C SER A 130 45.83 -1.63 -18.63
N PRO A 131 46.69 -0.72 -19.11
CA PRO A 131 47.51 0.12 -18.23
C PRO A 131 46.69 1.00 -17.28
N ILE A 132 45.50 1.45 -17.70
CA ILE A 132 44.64 2.38 -16.94
C ILE A 132 43.94 1.66 -15.77
N LEU A 133 43.55 0.39 -15.97
CA LEU A 133 42.99 -0.44 -14.89
C LEU A 133 44.02 -0.78 -13.80
N ARG A 134 45.31 -0.54 -14.05
CA ARG A 134 46.40 -0.93 -13.16
C ARG A 134 46.59 0.02 -11.97
N ASP A 135 46.15 1.26 -12.11
CA ASP A 135 46.24 2.28 -11.06
C ASP A 135 45.00 2.31 -10.14
N TYR A 136 43.97 1.51 -10.47
CA TYR A 136 42.76 1.29 -9.66
C TYR A 136 42.75 -0.09 -8.96
N LEU A 137 43.90 -0.79 -8.93
CA LEU A 137 44.01 -2.10 -8.30
C LEU A 137 43.94 -2.02 -6.77
N PRO A 138 43.26 -2.97 -6.11
CA PRO A 138 43.60 -3.28 -4.72
C PRO A 138 45.06 -3.77 -4.69
N SER A 139 45.85 -3.27 -3.76
CA SER A 139 47.30 -3.56 -3.71
C SER A 139 47.60 -5.02 -3.37
N TYR A 140 46.64 -5.73 -2.78
CA TYR A 140 46.65 -7.17 -2.56
C TYR A 140 45.22 -7.72 -2.56
N VAL A 141 45.06 -8.99 -2.95
CA VAL A 141 43.77 -9.70 -2.94
C VAL A 141 43.97 -11.04 -2.24
N TYR A 142 43.14 -11.29 -1.23
CA TYR A 142 43.10 -12.55 -0.48
C TYR A 142 41.99 -13.45 -1.04
N GLN A 143 42.19 -14.77 -1.01
CA GLN A 143 41.12 -15.75 -1.19
C GLN A 143 40.79 -16.39 0.15
N ILE A 144 39.52 -16.38 0.53
CA ILE A 144 39.03 -17.02 1.74
C ILE A 144 38.04 -18.13 1.35
N ASP A 145 38.32 -19.33 1.86
CA ASP A 145 37.37 -20.46 1.85
C ASP A 145 36.70 -20.51 3.23
N LEU A 146 35.47 -19.97 3.33
CA LEU A 146 34.67 -19.99 4.57
C LEU A 146 33.96 -21.34 4.72
N SER A 147 34.74 -22.36 5.05
CA SER A 147 34.27 -23.71 5.43
C SER A 147 33.34 -23.78 6.66
N THR A 148 32.97 -22.64 7.24
CA THR A 148 32.10 -22.50 8.41
C THR A 148 31.25 -21.23 8.28
N TRP A 149 29.93 -21.38 8.39
CA TRP A 149 28.98 -20.26 8.40
C TRP A 149 29.01 -19.51 9.74
N LEU A 150 28.62 -18.23 9.72
CA LEU A 150 28.54 -17.34 10.89
C LEU A 150 27.11 -17.11 11.36
N LEU A 151 26.18 -17.03 10.41
CA LEU A 151 24.79 -16.62 10.54
C LEU A 151 23.99 -17.21 9.37
N SER A 152 22.80 -17.76 9.60
CA SER A 152 21.89 -18.21 8.53
C SER A 152 21.16 -17.02 7.87
N ASP A 153 20.50 -17.26 6.73
CA ASP A 153 19.73 -16.20 6.05
C ASP A 153 18.40 -15.94 6.77
N GLY A 154 17.77 -16.98 7.32
CA GLY A 154 16.59 -16.85 8.17
C GLY A 154 16.86 -16.09 9.47
N GLN A 155 18.01 -16.31 10.11
CA GLN A 155 18.37 -15.64 11.37
C GLN A 155 18.91 -14.22 11.18
N PHE A 156 19.37 -13.87 9.97
CA PHE A 156 19.71 -12.49 9.63
C PHE A 156 18.47 -11.58 9.60
N VAL A 157 17.34 -12.09 9.11
CA VAL A 157 16.13 -11.30 8.85
C VAL A 157 15.34 -11.01 10.13
N TRP A 158 14.69 -9.83 10.20
CA TRP A 158 13.63 -9.58 11.19
C TRP A 158 12.35 -10.30 10.74
N GLY A 159 12.15 -11.54 11.21
CA GLY A 159 10.95 -12.32 10.96
C GLY A 159 10.43 -13.03 12.23
N PRO A 160 9.62 -14.09 12.08
CA PRO A 160 9.13 -14.94 13.17
C PRO A 160 10.20 -15.45 14.16
N ASN A 161 11.46 -15.57 13.74
CA ASN A 161 12.63 -15.89 14.57
C ASN A 161 12.95 -14.86 15.66
N VAL A 162 12.56 -13.60 15.48
CA VAL A 162 12.78 -12.55 16.50
C VAL A 162 11.86 -12.78 17.71
N GLY A 163 10.61 -13.19 17.46
CA GLY A 163 9.61 -13.48 18.49
C GLY A 163 9.38 -12.31 19.45
N ASP A 164 9.10 -12.63 20.72
CA ASP A 164 8.88 -11.65 21.80
C ASP A 164 10.18 -10.97 22.30
N PHE A 165 11.18 -10.73 21.45
CA PHE A 165 12.45 -10.13 21.87
C PHE A 165 12.30 -8.64 22.21
N ASN A 166 12.13 -8.36 23.49
CA ASN A 166 12.08 -7.00 24.04
C ASN A 166 13.47 -6.34 24.04
N LEU A 167 13.78 -5.59 22.97
CA LEU A 167 15.02 -4.84 22.80
C LEU A 167 15.30 -3.88 23.96
N HIS A 168 14.32 -3.07 24.36
CA HIS A 168 14.46 -2.10 25.45
C HIS A 168 14.82 -2.80 26.77
N GLY A 169 14.07 -3.85 27.11
CA GLY A 169 14.31 -4.65 28.31
C GLY A 169 15.68 -5.33 28.30
N TYR A 170 16.13 -5.83 27.16
CA TYR A 170 17.48 -6.38 27.00
C TYR A 170 18.56 -5.33 27.29
N LEU A 171 18.44 -4.13 26.71
CA LEU A 171 19.40 -3.04 26.89
C LEU A 171 19.42 -2.55 28.36
N ASP A 172 18.26 -2.44 29.01
CA ASP A 172 18.16 -2.12 30.44
C ASP A 172 18.79 -3.22 31.32
N GLU A 173 18.55 -4.51 31.04
CA GLU A 173 19.11 -5.63 31.81
C GLU A 173 20.63 -5.75 31.69
N GLN A 174 21.21 -5.44 30.52
CA GLN A 174 22.67 -5.34 30.35
C GLN A 174 23.26 -4.05 30.97
N ALA A 175 22.43 -3.12 31.47
CA ALA A 175 22.80 -1.76 31.82
C ALA A 175 23.55 -1.05 30.67
N SER A 176 23.07 -1.28 29.44
CA SER A 176 23.72 -0.88 28.20
C SER A 176 23.82 0.64 28.05
N SER A 177 24.90 1.09 27.40
CA SER A 177 25.01 2.49 27.00
C SER A 177 24.04 2.89 25.88
N LEU A 178 23.43 1.93 25.16
CA LEU A 178 22.46 2.18 24.10
C LEU A 178 21.00 2.36 24.57
N VAL A 179 20.69 2.25 25.87
CA VAL A 179 19.33 2.51 26.39
C VAL A 179 18.71 3.85 25.90
N PRO A 180 19.44 4.98 25.79
CA PRO A 180 18.90 6.24 25.25
C PRO A 180 18.67 6.27 23.72
N TYR A 181 19.01 5.18 23.03
CA TYR A 181 18.96 5.00 21.57
C TYR A 181 18.25 3.69 21.19
N ALA A 182 17.46 3.12 22.11
CA ALA A 182 16.75 1.86 21.87
C ALA A 182 15.73 2.00 20.73
N ASP A 183 15.00 3.13 20.69
CA ASP A 183 14.13 3.51 19.57
C ASP A 183 14.91 3.51 18.24
N ASP A 184 16.08 4.18 18.20
CA ASP A 184 16.94 4.25 17.01
C ASP A 184 17.37 2.85 16.53
N VAL A 185 17.69 1.93 17.44
CA VAL A 185 18.03 0.54 17.10
C VAL A 185 16.80 -0.23 16.59
N GLU A 186 15.61 -0.03 17.16
CA GLU A 186 14.39 -0.72 16.70
C GLU A 186 13.92 -0.23 15.32
N ILE A 187 13.95 1.08 15.07
CA ILE A 187 13.70 1.69 13.73
C ILE A 187 14.55 0.96 12.69
N TRP A 188 15.86 1.03 12.86
CA TRP A 188 16.79 0.67 11.79
C TRP A 188 16.86 -0.85 11.60
N ALA A 189 16.76 -1.63 12.68
CA ALA A 189 16.59 -3.07 12.59
C ALA A 189 15.32 -3.44 11.79
N ARG A 190 14.16 -2.81 12.08
CA ARG A 190 12.90 -3.16 11.41
C ARG A 190 12.79 -2.62 9.98
N TYR A 191 13.23 -1.39 9.72
CA TYR A 191 13.22 -0.73 8.41
C TYR A 191 14.19 -1.38 7.41
N THR A 192 15.29 -1.95 7.89
CA THR A 192 16.21 -2.73 7.03
C THR A 192 15.92 -4.23 7.05
N SER A 193 14.95 -4.65 7.86
CA SER A 193 14.63 -6.05 8.20
C SER A 193 15.85 -6.88 8.62
N VAL A 194 16.70 -6.29 9.48
CA VAL A 194 17.83 -6.94 10.15
C VAL A 194 17.40 -7.33 11.56
N ASN A 195 17.63 -8.59 11.93
CA ASN A 195 17.39 -9.10 13.28
C ASN A 195 18.13 -8.23 14.33
N PRO A 196 17.44 -7.68 15.34
CA PRO A 196 18.03 -6.73 16.28
C PRO A 196 19.18 -7.35 17.10
N LYS A 197 19.16 -8.68 17.31
CA LYS A 197 20.26 -9.42 17.94
C LYS A 197 21.54 -9.37 17.08
N VAL A 198 21.40 -9.46 15.76
CA VAL A 198 22.51 -9.38 14.81
C VAL A 198 23.05 -7.94 14.76
N LEU A 199 22.17 -6.93 14.67
CA LEU A 199 22.56 -5.52 14.69
C LEU A 199 23.33 -5.17 15.98
N LEU A 200 22.82 -5.56 17.15
CA LEU A 200 23.50 -5.35 18.43
C LEU A 200 24.87 -6.05 18.51
N ALA A 201 24.98 -7.29 18.04
CA ALA A 201 26.24 -8.02 18.05
C ALA A 201 27.29 -7.39 17.12
N VAL A 202 26.88 -6.81 15.98
CA VAL A 202 27.78 -6.09 15.06
C VAL A 202 28.15 -4.71 15.62
N LEU A 203 27.22 -3.98 16.25
CA LEU A 203 27.50 -2.71 16.92
C LEU A 203 28.48 -2.88 18.10
N GLU A 204 28.35 -3.96 18.87
CA GLU A 204 29.31 -4.30 19.93
C GLU A 204 30.68 -4.70 19.34
N LEU A 205 30.72 -5.60 18.35
CA LEU A 205 31.99 -6.07 17.77
C LEU A 205 32.76 -4.98 17.03
N ARG A 206 32.09 -4.07 16.29
CA ARG A 206 32.74 -2.97 15.56
C ARG A 206 33.15 -1.81 16.46
N TYR A 207 32.36 -1.48 17.48
CA TYR A 207 32.42 -0.19 18.17
C TYR A 207 32.34 -0.24 19.70
N GLY A 208 32.00 -1.38 20.30
CA GLY A 208 31.83 -1.53 21.76
C GLY A 208 30.62 -0.79 22.35
N LEU A 209 29.67 -0.40 21.50
CA LEU A 209 28.59 0.54 21.86
C LEU A 209 27.59 -0.02 22.86
N VAL A 210 27.32 -1.32 22.84
CA VAL A 210 26.34 -1.95 23.72
C VAL A 210 26.88 -1.94 25.15
N ASN A 211 28.16 -2.28 25.35
CA ASN A 211 28.82 -2.22 26.65
C ASN A 211 29.21 -0.81 27.09
N SER A 212 29.67 0.07 26.19
CA SER A 212 30.19 1.40 26.58
C SER A 212 30.14 2.46 25.48
N LEU A 213 29.51 3.60 25.77
CA LEU A 213 29.70 4.84 25.02
C LEU A 213 30.90 5.65 25.53
N ALA A 214 31.53 6.42 24.64
CA ALA A 214 32.55 7.40 25.01
C ALA A 214 31.95 8.52 25.89
N VAL A 215 32.75 9.07 26.81
CA VAL A 215 32.31 10.11 27.77
C VAL A 215 31.91 11.42 27.07
N ASP A 216 32.40 11.63 25.86
CA ASP A 216 32.23 12.79 24.99
C ASP A 216 31.62 12.42 23.62
N HIS A 217 30.83 11.34 23.54
CA HIS A 217 30.11 10.98 22.31
C HIS A 217 29.10 12.06 21.88
N SER A 218 28.96 12.23 20.58
CA SER A 218 27.86 12.97 19.95
C SER A 218 26.65 12.03 19.82
N PRO A 219 25.44 12.42 20.28
CA PRO A 219 24.25 11.60 20.10
C PRO A 219 23.91 11.33 18.63
N ASP A 220 24.19 12.30 17.76
CA ASP A 220 23.90 12.19 16.33
C ASP A 220 24.87 11.21 15.66
N ASP A 221 26.15 11.18 16.09
CA ASP A 221 27.13 10.19 15.63
C ASP A 221 26.70 8.76 16.02
N VAL A 222 26.07 8.57 17.20
CA VAL A 222 25.54 7.26 17.62
C VAL A 222 24.38 6.82 16.74
N ARG A 223 23.41 7.71 16.47
CA ARG A 223 22.28 7.41 15.55
C ARG A 223 22.75 7.06 14.16
N THR A 224 23.60 7.91 13.58
CA THR A 224 24.20 7.67 12.26
C THR A 224 25.07 6.41 12.24
N THR A 225 25.65 5.97 13.36
CA THR A 225 26.36 4.67 13.43
C THR A 225 25.38 3.49 13.43
N ILE A 226 24.23 3.59 14.11
CA ILE A 226 23.16 2.58 14.10
C ILE A 226 22.57 2.45 12.69
N GLU A 227 22.14 3.58 12.12
CA GLU A 227 21.63 3.72 10.74
C GLU A 227 22.56 3.09 9.71
N ASN A 228 23.82 3.54 9.63
CA ASN A 228 24.78 3.02 8.65
C ASN A 228 25.09 1.54 8.89
N THR A 229 25.12 1.05 10.14
CA THR A 229 25.40 -0.38 10.40
C THR A 229 24.23 -1.26 9.93
N ALA A 230 22.99 -0.84 10.15
CA ALA A 230 21.81 -1.56 9.67
C ALA A 230 21.73 -1.56 8.13
N MET A 231 21.96 -0.40 7.50
CA MET A 231 21.99 -0.26 6.04
C MET A 231 23.16 -1.04 5.41
N ASP A 232 24.38 -0.94 5.94
CA ASP A 232 25.55 -1.73 5.51
C ASP A 232 25.22 -3.24 5.50
N LEU A 233 24.58 -3.73 6.57
CA LEU A 233 24.18 -5.14 6.72
C LEU A 233 23.12 -5.53 5.69
N ALA A 234 21.99 -4.82 5.62
CA ALA A 234 20.88 -5.21 4.74
C ALA A 234 21.24 -5.08 3.25
N ILE A 235 21.93 -4.01 2.86
CA ILE A 235 22.36 -3.84 1.47
C ILE A 235 23.35 -4.95 1.07
N ALA A 236 24.30 -5.32 1.95
CA ALA A 236 25.19 -6.45 1.68
C ALA A 236 24.42 -7.80 1.63
N PHE A 237 23.41 -7.98 2.48
CA PHE A 237 22.56 -9.17 2.51
C PHE A 237 21.76 -9.36 1.23
N TYR A 238 20.90 -8.41 0.88
CA TYR A 238 19.98 -8.56 -0.26
C TYR A 238 20.73 -8.53 -1.60
N GLN A 239 21.82 -7.76 -1.72
CA GLN A 239 22.71 -7.87 -2.89
C GLN A 239 23.29 -9.27 -3.02
N HIS A 240 23.70 -9.92 -1.92
CA HIS A 240 24.18 -11.30 -1.99
C HIS A 240 23.07 -12.29 -2.34
N LEU A 241 21.93 -12.19 -1.65
CA LEU A 241 20.77 -13.08 -1.78
C LEU A 241 20.25 -13.15 -3.22
N HIS A 242 20.23 -12.02 -3.92
CA HIS A 242 19.75 -11.92 -5.30
C HIS A 242 20.84 -11.99 -6.39
N THR A 243 22.14 -11.97 -6.04
CA THR A 243 23.24 -12.14 -7.03
C THR A 243 23.87 -13.53 -7.00
N TRP A 244 24.03 -14.12 -5.81
CA TRP A 244 24.71 -15.41 -5.61
C TRP A 244 23.93 -16.40 -4.73
N GLY A 245 23.10 -15.89 -3.80
CA GLY A 245 22.30 -16.68 -2.86
C GLY A 245 21.08 -17.37 -3.46
N THR A 246 20.16 -17.80 -2.60
CA THR A 246 19.01 -18.65 -2.96
C THR A 246 18.04 -18.01 -3.96
N ARG A 247 17.87 -16.68 -3.90
CA ARG A 247 16.94 -15.91 -4.75
C ARG A 247 17.57 -15.28 -5.99
N ARG A 248 18.70 -15.80 -6.45
CA ARG A 248 19.39 -15.35 -7.68
C ARG A 248 18.54 -15.59 -8.93
N THR A 249 18.46 -14.61 -9.82
CA THR A 249 17.68 -14.72 -11.07
C THR A 249 18.41 -15.58 -12.12
N PRO A 250 17.72 -16.42 -12.92
CA PRO A 250 18.37 -17.32 -13.88
C PRO A 250 19.18 -16.61 -14.99
N ASP A 251 18.75 -15.42 -15.41
CA ASP A 251 19.41 -14.64 -16.47
C ASP A 251 20.62 -13.83 -15.98
N SER A 252 21.02 -13.96 -14.71
CA SER A 252 22.24 -13.37 -14.12
C SER A 252 23.55 -14.03 -14.61
N MET A 253 23.59 -14.43 -15.89
CA MET A 253 24.66 -15.25 -16.49
C MET A 253 26.03 -14.55 -16.57
N GLU A 254 26.10 -13.22 -16.44
CA GLU A 254 27.40 -12.52 -16.30
C GLU A 254 27.98 -12.61 -14.88
N THR A 255 27.15 -12.61 -13.84
CA THR A 255 27.61 -12.71 -12.43
C THR A 255 28.01 -14.12 -12.01
N GLU A 256 27.71 -15.14 -12.82
CA GLU A 256 28.31 -16.48 -12.68
C GLU A 256 29.85 -16.46 -12.77
N ALA A 257 30.46 -15.47 -13.44
CA ALA A 257 31.92 -15.30 -13.45
C ALA A 257 32.50 -14.73 -12.14
N LEU A 258 31.82 -13.74 -11.54
CA LEU A 258 32.34 -12.98 -10.40
C LEU A 258 32.09 -13.70 -9.07
N TYR A 259 33.08 -13.67 -8.18
CA TYR A 259 32.95 -14.07 -6.77
C TYR A 259 32.49 -12.88 -5.92
N PRO A 260 31.68 -13.09 -4.86
CA PRO A 260 31.43 -12.07 -3.85
C PRO A 260 32.76 -11.63 -3.20
N SER A 261 32.86 -10.35 -2.81
CA SER A 261 34.11 -9.79 -2.30
C SER A 261 33.89 -8.63 -1.34
N VAL A 262 34.64 -8.64 -0.23
CA VAL A 262 34.67 -7.53 0.73
C VAL A 262 35.92 -6.67 0.52
N VAL A 263 35.82 -5.37 0.80
CA VAL A 263 36.91 -4.38 0.65
C VAL A 263 37.22 -3.79 2.02
N PHE A 264 38.52 -3.70 2.35
CA PHE A 264 39.01 -3.21 3.64
C PHE A 264 39.36 -1.72 3.61
N ALA A 265 39.49 -1.11 4.79
CA ALA A 265 39.78 0.32 4.93
C ALA A 265 41.13 0.76 4.32
N ASP A 266 42.05 -0.16 4.08
CA ASP A 266 43.33 0.07 3.39
C ASP A 266 43.28 -0.08 1.86
N GLY A 267 42.12 -0.46 1.31
CA GLY A 267 41.90 -0.70 -0.11
C GLY A 267 42.35 -2.08 -0.61
N THR A 268 42.76 -3.00 0.27
CA THR A 268 42.86 -4.42 -0.05
C THR A 268 41.47 -5.09 -0.03
N ALA A 269 41.39 -6.35 -0.47
CA ALA A 269 40.11 -7.07 -0.55
C ALA A 269 40.25 -8.59 -0.35
N ALA A 270 39.17 -9.22 0.09
CA ALA A 270 39.04 -10.68 0.18
C ALA A 270 37.90 -11.18 -0.72
N LEU A 271 38.18 -12.19 -1.54
CA LEU A 271 37.17 -12.97 -2.25
C LEU A 271 36.56 -14.00 -1.30
N ILE A 272 35.23 -14.14 -1.36
CA ILE A 272 34.40 -14.99 -0.51
C ILE A 272 33.82 -16.13 -1.37
N SER A 273 33.48 -17.26 -0.74
CA SER A 273 32.72 -18.36 -1.35
C SER A 273 31.31 -17.91 -1.78
N LYS A 274 30.80 -18.43 -2.90
CA LYS A 274 29.41 -18.20 -3.37
C LYS A 274 28.38 -19.02 -2.58
N GLU A 275 28.87 -20.07 -1.94
CA GLU A 275 28.15 -21.09 -1.17
C GLU A 275 27.98 -20.70 0.31
N LEU A 276 28.36 -19.46 0.66
CA LEU A 276 28.15 -18.86 1.97
C LEU A 276 26.71 -18.30 2.06
N PRO A 277 25.99 -18.49 3.18
CA PRO A 277 24.72 -17.80 3.42
C PRO A 277 24.88 -16.28 3.31
N SER A 278 23.90 -15.61 2.71
CA SER A 278 23.84 -14.15 2.56
C SER A 278 23.93 -13.42 3.89
N GLY A 279 23.39 -13.97 4.98
CA GLY A 279 23.50 -13.44 6.34
C GLY A 279 24.94 -13.50 6.87
N SER A 280 25.64 -14.61 6.61
CA SER A 280 27.07 -14.74 6.89
C SER A 280 27.92 -13.78 6.05
N TYR A 281 27.56 -13.58 4.77
CA TYR A 281 28.22 -12.60 3.90
C TYR A 281 28.01 -11.15 4.41
N ALA A 282 26.78 -10.80 4.80
CA ALA A 282 26.43 -9.46 5.28
C ALA A 282 27.23 -9.06 6.52
N VAL A 283 27.31 -9.94 7.52
CA VAL A 283 28.15 -9.75 8.72
C VAL A 283 29.62 -9.59 8.33
N ALA A 284 30.13 -10.46 7.44
CA ALA A 284 31.51 -10.38 6.99
C ALA A 284 31.82 -9.09 6.21
N ALA A 285 30.87 -8.57 5.42
CA ALA A 285 30.98 -7.33 4.69
C ALA A 285 30.96 -6.10 5.61
N ALA A 286 30.00 -6.02 6.54
CA ALA A 286 29.89 -4.90 7.48
C ALA A 286 31.14 -4.77 8.37
N LEU A 287 31.73 -5.89 8.81
CA LEU A 287 32.96 -5.90 9.59
C LEU A 287 34.17 -5.36 8.79
N ALA A 288 34.29 -5.69 7.50
CA ALA A 288 35.44 -5.32 6.67
C ALA A 288 35.65 -3.80 6.51
N ILE A 289 34.57 -3.01 6.52
CA ILE A 289 34.53 -1.58 6.15
C ILE A 289 35.50 -0.72 6.99
N SER A 290 35.66 -1.03 8.27
CA SER A 290 36.39 -0.21 9.25
C SER A 290 37.68 -0.85 9.79
N THR A 291 38.14 -1.95 9.20
CA THR A 291 39.24 -2.79 9.71
C THR A 291 40.27 -3.14 8.62
N ASN A 292 41.22 -4.02 8.95
CA ASN A 292 42.18 -4.61 8.01
C ASN A 292 42.03 -6.15 8.00
N PHE A 293 42.61 -6.80 6.98
CA PHE A 293 42.48 -8.25 6.78
C PHE A 293 42.88 -9.12 7.99
N ASP A 294 43.98 -8.80 8.69
CA ASP A 294 44.49 -9.63 9.80
C ASP A 294 43.58 -9.54 11.04
N ASN A 295 42.96 -8.37 11.28
CA ASN A 295 41.95 -8.19 12.32
C ASN A 295 40.63 -8.86 11.92
N TRP A 296 40.14 -8.57 10.71
CA TRP A 296 38.90 -9.12 10.16
C TRP A 296 38.88 -10.64 10.18
N GLN A 297 39.99 -11.30 9.82
CA GLN A 297 40.10 -12.77 9.87
C GLN A 297 39.91 -13.33 11.30
N GLN A 298 40.17 -12.55 12.35
CA GLN A 298 39.86 -12.90 13.74
C GLN A 298 38.42 -12.53 14.13
N GLU A 299 37.87 -11.44 13.60
CA GLU A 299 36.47 -11.02 13.78
C GLU A 299 35.50 -12.05 13.16
N ILE A 300 35.83 -12.63 12.00
CA ILE A 300 35.02 -13.61 11.27
C ILE A 300 35.41 -15.09 11.51
N SER A 301 36.30 -15.39 12.46
CA SER A 301 36.65 -16.78 12.81
C SER A 301 35.74 -17.32 13.93
N PRO A 302 34.99 -18.43 13.73
CA PRO A 302 34.19 -19.05 14.80
C PRO A 302 35.01 -19.63 15.95
N GLN A 303 36.35 -19.70 15.81
CA GLN A 303 37.27 -20.18 16.85
C GLN A 303 37.92 -19.02 17.62
N SER A 304 37.66 -17.76 17.21
CA SER A 304 38.13 -16.56 17.88
C SER A 304 37.25 -16.24 19.09
N SER A 305 37.85 -16.11 20.26
CA SER A 305 37.14 -15.71 21.49
C SER A 305 36.68 -14.25 21.50
N GLY A 306 36.96 -13.49 20.44
CA GLY A 306 36.44 -12.15 20.18
C GLY A 306 35.87 -11.99 18.77
N GLY A 307 35.55 -13.11 18.10
CA GLY A 307 34.86 -13.10 16.81
C GLY A 307 33.34 -13.05 16.96
N PHE A 308 32.62 -12.79 15.86
CA PHE A 308 31.16 -12.63 15.82
C PHE A 308 30.41 -13.76 16.55
N SER A 309 30.73 -15.03 16.27
CA SER A 309 30.06 -16.17 16.92
C SER A 309 30.25 -16.20 18.44
N ALA A 310 31.37 -15.68 18.96
CA ALA A 310 31.63 -15.60 20.40
C ALA A 310 30.93 -14.39 21.05
N VAL A 311 30.83 -13.26 20.34
CA VAL A 311 30.07 -12.08 20.80
C VAL A 311 28.58 -12.38 20.81
N PHE A 312 28.02 -12.82 19.67
CA PHE A 312 26.60 -13.16 19.53
C PHE A 312 26.18 -14.22 20.55
N GLY A 313 26.91 -15.34 20.66
CA GLY A 313 26.62 -16.41 21.61
C GLY A 313 26.85 -16.03 23.09
N SER A 314 27.56 -14.94 23.38
CA SER A 314 27.67 -14.38 24.74
C SER A 314 26.57 -13.36 25.04
N MET A 315 26.01 -12.71 24.03
CA MET A 315 24.95 -11.71 24.14
C MET A 315 23.55 -12.34 24.15
N PHE A 316 23.37 -13.41 23.37
CA PHE A 316 22.10 -14.11 23.13
C PHE A 316 22.28 -15.63 23.26
N PRO A 317 22.64 -16.15 24.45
CA PRO A 317 22.98 -17.57 24.66
C PRO A 317 21.81 -18.55 24.44
N GLU A 318 20.59 -18.04 24.30
CA GLU A 318 19.37 -18.77 23.92
C GLU A 318 19.13 -18.86 22.41
N SER A 319 19.88 -18.09 21.61
CA SER A 319 19.72 -18.00 20.14
C SER A 319 20.84 -18.72 19.41
N ASP A 320 20.51 -19.69 18.56
CA ASP A 320 21.49 -20.23 17.60
C ASP A 320 21.61 -19.26 16.41
N PRO A 321 22.81 -18.75 16.08
CA PRO A 321 22.99 -17.91 14.88
C PRO A 321 22.79 -18.68 13.57
N LEU A 322 22.83 -20.02 13.59
CA LEU A 322 22.67 -20.86 12.40
C LEU A 322 21.25 -21.46 12.25
N ASP A 323 20.29 -21.02 13.06
CA ASP A 323 18.89 -21.44 12.96
C ASP A 323 18.28 -20.99 11.62
N ASP A 324 17.85 -21.93 10.77
CA ASP A 324 17.25 -21.69 9.45
C ASP A 324 15.73 -21.93 9.44
N THR A 325 15.07 -22.03 10.60
CA THR A 325 13.62 -22.27 10.70
C THR A 325 12.75 -21.09 10.25
N ASN A 326 13.30 -19.87 10.20
CA ASN A 326 12.67 -18.75 9.49
C ASN A 326 12.94 -18.89 7.98
N ASP A 327 12.11 -19.67 7.30
CA ASP A 327 12.21 -19.87 5.85
C ASP A 327 11.79 -18.57 5.12
N ILE A 328 12.77 -17.82 4.65
CA ILE A 328 12.56 -16.56 3.94
C ILE A 328 12.21 -16.76 2.47
N ASP A 329 12.31 -17.97 1.89
CA ASP A 329 12.17 -18.16 0.45
C ASP A 329 10.75 -18.66 0.09
N PRO A 330 9.87 -17.79 -0.45
CA PRO A 330 8.48 -18.14 -0.64
C PRO A 330 8.35 -19.29 -1.67
N PRO A 331 7.48 -20.30 -1.41
CA PRO A 331 7.38 -21.50 -2.23
C PRO A 331 6.76 -21.25 -3.61
N ALA A 332 6.12 -20.09 -3.80
CA ALA A 332 5.58 -19.55 -5.02
C ALA A 332 5.49 -18.01 -4.91
N LEU A 333 5.08 -17.34 -6.00
CA LEU A 333 4.57 -15.97 -5.92
C LEU A 333 3.28 -15.93 -5.06
N PRO A 334 2.84 -14.75 -4.59
CA PRO A 334 1.48 -14.60 -4.04
C PRO A 334 0.43 -15.10 -5.04
N PRO A 335 -0.75 -15.56 -4.57
CA PRO A 335 -1.89 -15.83 -5.44
C PRO A 335 -2.20 -14.64 -6.36
N ASP A 336 -2.54 -14.93 -7.63
CA ASP A 336 -2.86 -13.94 -8.66
C ASP A 336 -3.88 -12.88 -8.18
N ASP A 337 -4.81 -13.32 -7.34
CA ASP A 337 -5.95 -12.61 -6.77
C ASP A 337 -5.73 -12.10 -5.34
N LEU A 338 -4.55 -12.25 -4.73
CA LEU A 338 -4.35 -11.85 -3.32
C LEU A 338 -4.40 -10.34 -3.09
N PHE A 339 -3.91 -9.51 -4.03
CA PHE A 339 -3.72 -8.08 -3.80
C PHE A 339 -4.50 -7.19 -4.76
N GLN A 340 -5.23 -6.21 -4.23
CA GLN A 340 -5.63 -5.00 -4.95
C GLN A 340 -4.55 -3.90 -4.85
N PHE A 341 -4.64 -2.87 -5.68
CA PHE A 341 -3.81 -1.68 -5.49
C PHE A 341 -4.07 -1.01 -4.12
N PRO A 342 -3.05 -0.38 -3.50
CA PRO A 342 -3.16 0.24 -2.18
C PRO A 342 -3.93 1.57 -2.18
N PHE A 343 -4.79 1.81 -3.17
CA PHE A 343 -5.67 2.98 -3.26
C PHE A 343 -7.11 2.55 -3.61
N PRO A 344 -8.15 3.36 -3.31
CA PRO A 344 -9.53 2.88 -3.23
C PRO A 344 -10.05 2.28 -4.54
N LEU A 345 -10.91 1.26 -4.44
CA LEU A 345 -11.66 0.73 -5.59
C LEU A 345 -12.36 1.85 -6.38
N GLY A 346 -12.31 1.75 -7.71
CA GLY A 346 -12.80 2.77 -8.65
C GLY A 346 -11.93 4.02 -8.80
N ALA A 347 -10.99 4.30 -7.88
CA ALA A 347 -10.10 5.45 -8.00
C ALA A 347 -9.04 5.24 -9.10
N THR A 348 -8.46 6.34 -9.60
CA THR A 348 -7.39 6.33 -10.61
C THR A 348 -6.18 7.08 -10.09
N TRP A 349 -5.05 6.38 -9.93
CA TRP A 349 -3.80 6.93 -9.38
C TRP A 349 -2.64 6.68 -10.37
N HIS A 350 -1.52 7.36 -10.17
CA HIS A 350 -0.26 7.11 -10.87
C HIS A 350 0.66 6.21 -10.03
N PHE A 351 1.58 5.51 -10.70
CA PHE A 351 2.60 4.67 -10.07
C PHE A 351 4.02 5.03 -10.54
N GLY A 352 5.01 4.94 -9.66
CA GLY A 352 6.44 4.99 -10.00
C GLY A 352 6.97 3.64 -10.48
N GLY A 353 8.18 3.58 -11.04
CA GLY A 353 8.81 2.30 -11.38
C GLY A 353 9.20 1.50 -10.12
N PRO A 354 9.24 0.16 -10.19
CA PRO A 354 9.72 -0.68 -9.09
C PRO A 354 11.13 -0.29 -8.63
N HIS A 355 11.39 -0.36 -7.32
CA HIS A 355 12.64 0.06 -6.70
C HIS A 355 12.85 -0.65 -5.35
N SER A 356 14.04 -0.51 -4.74
CA SER A 356 14.35 -1.09 -3.43
C SER A 356 13.55 -0.44 -2.30
N TRP A 357 13.43 -1.13 -1.16
CA TRP A 357 12.90 -0.55 0.09
C TRP A 357 13.69 0.68 0.59
N ALA A 358 14.92 0.86 0.10
CA ALA A 358 15.82 1.97 0.42
C ALA A 358 15.82 3.09 -0.63
N GLY A 359 15.07 2.94 -1.74
CA GLY A 359 15.00 3.94 -2.81
C GLY A 359 16.24 4.00 -3.72
N ASP A 360 16.87 2.85 -4.00
CA ASP A 360 18.07 2.73 -4.83
C ASP A 360 18.06 1.47 -5.72
N ASP A 361 19.15 1.27 -6.48
CA ASP A 361 19.36 0.11 -7.35
C ASP A 361 19.73 -1.20 -6.60
N THR A 362 19.52 -1.26 -5.28
CA THR A 362 19.78 -2.48 -4.49
C THR A 362 18.63 -3.49 -4.67
N PRO A 363 18.86 -4.70 -5.20
CA PRO A 363 17.83 -5.72 -5.27
C PRO A 363 17.46 -6.21 -3.84
N PRO A 364 16.22 -6.67 -3.61
CA PRO A 364 15.13 -6.77 -4.57
C PRO A 364 14.39 -5.44 -4.78
N PHE A 365 13.93 -5.20 -6.01
CA PHE A 365 12.93 -4.18 -6.29
C PHE A 365 11.59 -4.65 -5.72
N SER A 366 11.31 -4.17 -4.53
CA SER A 366 10.32 -4.67 -3.57
C SER A 366 9.21 -3.65 -3.31
N SER A 367 9.40 -2.40 -3.75
CA SER A 367 8.48 -1.29 -3.56
C SER A 367 7.99 -0.69 -4.88
N ILE A 368 6.78 -0.12 -4.84
CA ILE A 368 6.23 0.82 -5.83
C ILE A 368 5.59 2.00 -5.09
N ASP A 369 5.82 3.22 -5.58
CA ASP A 369 5.17 4.42 -5.07
C ASP A 369 3.85 4.65 -5.82
N PHE A 370 2.73 4.83 -5.10
CA PHE A 370 1.43 5.18 -5.68
C PHE A 370 0.98 6.56 -5.21
N TYR A 371 0.50 7.41 -6.13
CA TYR A 371 0.12 8.79 -5.83
C TYR A 371 -0.99 9.37 -6.73
N ALA A 372 -1.74 10.35 -6.23
CA ALA A 372 -2.87 10.99 -6.93
C ALA A 372 -2.67 12.52 -7.11
N GLY A 373 -1.46 12.90 -7.53
CA GLY A 373 -1.03 14.29 -7.64
C GLY A 373 -0.51 14.88 -6.32
N GLY A 374 -0.47 16.21 -6.24
CA GLY A 374 0.10 16.94 -5.09
C GLY A 374 1.56 17.34 -5.30
N GLY A 375 1.80 18.60 -5.68
CA GLY A 375 3.17 19.16 -5.78
C GLY A 375 3.72 19.74 -4.47
N THR A 376 3.11 19.39 -3.33
CA THR A 376 3.37 19.95 -2.00
C THR A 376 2.95 18.94 -0.93
N CYS A 377 3.74 18.81 0.14
CA CYS A 377 3.53 17.87 1.25
C CYS A 377 2.37 18.19 2.21
N GLY A 378 1.30 18.81 1.73
CA GLY A 378 0.04 18.92 2.45
C GLY A 378 -0.88 17.78 2.01
N SER A 379 -1.10 16.78 2.87
CA SER A 379 -1.99 15.66 2.59
C SER A 379 -3.45 16.14 2.44
N PRO A 380 -4.11 15.93 1.29
CA PRO A 380 -5.55 16.16 1.17
C PRO A 380 -6.30 14.97 1.82
N PRO A 381 -7.27 15.19 2.73
CA PRO A 381 -7.97 14.08 3.42
C PRO A 381 -8.64 13.07 2.49
N ASN A 382 -8.97 13.46 1.26
CA ASN A 382 -9.57 12.61 0.24
C ASN A 382 -8.56 11.78 -0.58
N LEU A 383 -7.25 11.86 -0.29
CA LEU A 383 -6.21 11.00 -0.88
C LEU A 383 -5.74 9.99 0.19
N TYR A 384 -6.54 8.95 0.39
CA TYR A 384 -6.24 7.88 1.34
C TYR A 384 -5.75 6.62 0.65
N THR A 385 -4.83 5.93 1.32
CA THR A 385 -4.39 4.57 0.99
C THR A 385 -5.31 3.58 1.67
N VAL A 386 -5.46 2.41 1.06
CA VAL A 386 -6.27 1.29 1.57
C VAL A 386 -5.41 0.03 1.70
N ALA A 387 -5.86 -0.91 2.51
CA ALA A 387 -5.23 -2.22 2.59
C ALA A 387 -5.35 -2.97 1.25
N ALA A 388 -4.21 -3.41 0.72
CA ALA A 388 -4.11 -4.21 -0.50
C ALA A 388 -4.73 -5.61 -0.35
N GLU A 389 -4.79 -6.11 0.89
CA GLU A 389 -5.46 -7.35 1.32
C GLU A 389 -5.78 -7.23 2.82
N GLY A 390 -6.76 -7.97 3.32
CA GLY A 390 -7.05 -8.06 4.75
C GLY A 390 -5.93 -8.75 5.54
N GLY A 391 -5.91 -8.56 6.86
CA GLY A 391 -4.84 -9.10 7.70
C GLY A 391 -4.79 -8.48 9.10
N ILE A 392 -3.66 -8.63 9.78
CA ILE A 392 -3.41 -8.04 11.10
C ILE A 392 -2.50 -6.82 10.96
N ALA A 393 -2.98 -5.66 11.41
CA ALA A 393 -2.20 -4.43 11.49
C ALA A 393 -1.03 -4.56 12.49
N ILE A 394 0.18 -4.31 12.03
CA ILE A 394 1.38 -4.20 12.87
C ILE A 394 2.01 -2.83 12.63
N ARG A 395 2.00 -1.99 13.66
CA ARG A 395 2.64 -0.68 13.66
C ARG A 395 4.08 -0.82 14.21
N PRO A 396 5.12 -0.47 13.44
CA PRO A 396 6.48 -0.31 13.95
C PRO A 396 6.52 0.64 15.16
N TYR A 397 7.30 0.29 16.19
CA TYR A 397 7.21 0.87 17.53
C TYR A 397 7.31 2.40 17.52
N GLY A 398 6.23 3.09 17.85
CA GLY A 398 6.20 4.56 17.99
C GLY A 398 6.01 5.36 16.70
N TYR A 399 5.70 4.75 15.55
CA TYR A 399 5.62 5.45 14.26
C TYR A 399 4.20 5.69 13.74
N ASP A 400 3.90 6.96 13.45
CA ASP A 400 2.60 7.43 12.96
C ASP A 400 2.51 7.57 11.42
N CYS A 401 3.59 7.21 10.71
CA CYS A 401 3.68 7.29 9.25
C CYS A 401 4.00 5.96 8.54
N TRP A 402 4.12 4.86 9.29
CA TRP A 402 4.45 3.53 8.78
C TRP A 402 3.50 2.47 9.35
N LEU A 403 2.87 1.68 8.49
CA LEU A 403 2.05 0.52 8.85
C LEU A 403 2.51 -0.72 8.07
N GLU A 404 2.52 -1.88 8.72
CA GLU A 404 2.62 -3.19 8.07
C GLU A 404 1.30 -3.95 8.29
N ILE A 405 0.91 -4.81 7.35
CA ILE A 405 -0.25 -5.71 7.47
C ILE A 405 0.22 -7.14 7.18
N ASP A 406 0.07 -8.03 8.16
CA ASP A 406 0.34 -9.47 8.04
C ASP A 406 -0.90 -10.19 7.49
N HIS A 407 -0.76 -10.82 6.33
CA HIS A 407 -1.84 -11.50 5.59
C HIS A 407 -1.90 -13.01 5.89
N SER A 408 -1.11 -13.50 6.85
CA SER A 408 -0.82 -14.91 7.11
C SER A 408 -0.09 -15.63 5.96
N GLU A 409 0.20 -16.92 6.15
CA GLU A 409 1.08 -17.75 5.30
C GLU A 409 2.47 -17.14 4.99
N GLY A 410 2.88 -16.14 5.77
CA GLY A 410 4.17 -15.43 5.67
C GLY A 410 4.15 -14.13 4.87
N TRP A 411 3.06 -13.78 4.18
CA TRP A 411 3.00 -12.55 3.37
C TRP A 411 2.71 -11.30 4.21
N THR A 412 3.41 -10.21 3.93
CA THR A 412 3.22 -8.91 4.60
C THR A 412 3.34 -7.77 3.60
N THR A 413 2.39 -6.84 3.62
CA THR A 413 2.50 -5.56 2.90
C THR A 413 2.85 -4.42 3.84
N SER A 414 3.61 -3.44 3.37
CA SER A 414 4.09 -2.29 4.12
C SER A 414 3.71 -0.99 3.41
N TYR A 415 3.29 0.01 4.17
CA TYR A 415 2.72 1.28 3.70
C TYR A 415 3.44 2.43 4.41
N TYR A 416 4.28 3.18 3.68
CA TYR A 416 5.12 4.25 4.24
C TYR A 416 4.83 5.62 3.61
N HIS A 417 5.36 6.68 4.23
CA HIS A 417 5.08 8.10 3.98
C HIS A 417 3.65 8.56 4.31
N MET A 418 3.00 7.91 5.27
CA MET A 418 1.59 8.11 5.60
C MET A 418 1.33 9.20 6.68
N GLN A 419 0.09 9.67 6.76
CA GLN A 419 -0.47 10.47 7.87
C GLN A 419 -1.85 9.93 8.25
N ASN A 420 -2.40 10.39 9.39
CA ASN A 420 -3.77 10.09 9.84
C ASN A 420 -4.11 8.58 9.82
N MET A 421 -3.11 7.72 10.11
CA MET A 421 -3.26 6.28 10.01
C MET A 421 -4.18 5.73 11.10
N ILE A 422 -4.91 4.66 10.77
CA ILE A 422 -5.74 3.94 11.75
C ILE A 422 -4.90 3.37 12.91
N ASP A 423 -5.45 3.45 14.11
CA ASP A 423 -4.96 2.80 15.32
C ASP A 423 -6.08 1.87 15.80
N PRO A 424 -5.89 0.54 15.66
CA PRO A 424 -5.17 -0.20 16.69
C PRO A 424 -4.04 -1.11 16.18
N GLN A 425 -2.93 -1.16 16.92
CA GLN A 425 -1.97 -2.26 16.87
C GLN A 425 -2.66 -3.63 17.13
N GLY A 426 -2.44 -4.60 16.23
CA GLY A 426 -3.00 -5.95 16.33
C GLY A 426 -4.46 -6.09 15.88
N ALA A 427 -5.02 -5.08 15.21
CA ALA A 427 -6.38 -5.13 14.69
C ALA A 427 -6.50 -5.94 13.39
N THR A 428 -7.65 -6.59 13.21
CA THR A 428 -8.07 -7.11 11.90
C THR A 428 -8.41 -5.95 10.98
N ILE A 429 -7.70 -5.86 9.87
CA ILE A 429 -7.96 -4.95 8.74
C ILE A 429 -8.62 -5.77 7.63
N TYR A 430 -9.59 -5.20 6.94
CA TYR A 430 -10.26 -5.82 5.80
C TYR A 430 -9.67 -5.34 4.48
N HIS A 431 -9.79 -6.15 3.43
CA HIS A 431 -9.45 -5.78 2.04
C HIS A 431 -10.14 -4.44 1.68
N ASN A 432 -9.44 -3.53 0.99
CA ASN A 432 -9.91 -2.18 0.66
C ASN A 432 -10.25 -1.24 1.86
N ALA A 433 -10.05 -1.64 3.11
CA ALA A 433 -10.27 -0.74 4.24
C ALA A 433 -9.30 0.45 4.20
N SER A 434 -9.79 1.67 4.49
CA SER A 434 -8.94 2.86 4.60
C SER A 434 -7.99 2.77 5.79
N ILE A 435 -6.69 2.92 5.56
CA ILE A 435 -5.65 2.76 6.59
C ILE A 435 -4.82 4.03 6.86
N GLY A 436 -4.92 5.09 6.03
CA GLY A 436 -4.29 6.39 6.27
C GLY A 436 -4.27 7.30 5.03
N THR A 437 -3.87 8.57 5.17
CA THR A 437 -3.79 9.57 4.08
C THR A 437 -2.35 9.77 3.58
N ILE A 438 -2.13 9.78 2.26
CA ILE A 438 -0.76 9.86 1.69
C ILE A 438 -0.08 11.20 1.98
N ALA A 439 1.22 11.18 2.29
CA ALA A 439 1.97 12.35 2.72
C ALA A 439 3.45 12.28 2.31
N CYS A 440 4.30 13.10 2.96
CA CYS A 440 5.75 13.10 2.78
C CYS A 440 6.48 12.75 4.09
N GLU A 441 5.82 12.03 5.00
CA GLU A 441 6.36 11.81 6.34
C GLU A 441 7.56 10.86 6.31
N ILE A 442 8.60 11.20 7.06
CA ILE A 442 9.89 10.47 7.10
C ILE A 442 10.22 10.04 8.52
N CYS A 443 9.20 9.57 9.25
CA CYS A 443 9.29 9.30 10.69
C CYS A 443 10.26 8.15 11.04
N ALA A 444 10.51 7.22 10.11
CA ALA A 444 11.53 6.18 10.18
C ALA A 444 12.75 6.46 9.25
N GLY A 445 12.92 7.71 8.80
CA GLY A 445 13.97 8.12 7.85
C GLY A 445 13.52 8.16 6.39
N GLY A 446 14.48 8.21 5.47
CA GLY A 446 14.23 8.31 4.02
C GLY A 446 13.90 9.74 3.54
N TRP A 447 13.31 9.84 2.35
CA TRP A 447 12.93 11.11 1.71
C TRP A 447 11.70 10.93 0.80
N ALA A 448 10.87 11.97 0.69
CA ALA A 448 9.69 11.99 -0.18
C ALA A 448 9.68 13.25 -1.05
N SER A 449 9.37 13.08 -2.35
CA SER A 449 9.29 14.18 -3.33
C SER A 449 7.95 14.95 -3.30
N GLY A 450 6.89 14.26 -2.85
CA GLY A 450 5.50 14.71 -2.77
C GLY A 450 4.62 13.63 -2.13
N PRO A 451 3.32 13.88 -1.92
CA PRO A 451 2.42 12.92 -1.29
C PRO A 451 2.29 11.61 -2.08
N HIS A 452 2.65 10.50 -1.47
CA HIS A 452 2.50 9.15 -2.02
C HIS A 452 2.36 8.11 -0.90
N VAL A 453 1.93 6.90 -1.23
CA VAL A 453 2.23 5.71 -0.42
C VAL A 453 3.40 5.01 -1.07
N HIS A 454 4.44 4.71 -0.29
CA HIS A 454 5.46 3.75 -0.67
C HIS A 454 4.98 2.37 -0.21
N TRP A 455 4.56 1.54 -1.17
CA TRP A 455 3.99 0.22 -0.93
C TRP A 455 5.02 -0.87 -1.20
N THR A 456 5.24 -1.76 -0.23
CA THR A 456 6.33 -2.76 -0.27
C THR A 456 5.84 -4.15 0.07
N LEU A 457 6.35 -5.19 -0.60
CA LEU A 457 6.07 -6.60 -0.32
C LEU A 457 7.20 -7.30 0.46
N LYS A 458 6.83 -8.05 1.50
CA LYS A 458 7.72 -8.85 2.35
C LYS A 458 7.18 -10.28 2.51
N TYR A 459 8.06 -11.25 2.71
CA TYR A 459 7.74 -12.64 3.06
C TYR A 459 8.59 -13.11 4.25
N ASN A 460 7.96 -13.58 5.32
CA ASN A 460 8.60 -13.94 6.59
C ASN A 460 9.61 -12.88 7.08
N GLY A 461 9.23 -11.61 6.90
CA GLY A 461 10.04 -10.44 7.22
C GLY A 461 10.99 -9.95 6.11
N ALA A 462 11.43 -10.82 5.20
CA ALA A 462 12.38 -10.46 4.15
C ALA A 462 11.71 -9.69 3.01
N TYR A 463 12.31 -8.61 2.50
CA TYR A 463 11.83 -7.91 1.30
C TYR A 463 11.82 -8.86 0.08
N VAL A 464 10.79 -8.82 -0.77
CA VAL A 464 10.62 -9.73 -1.92
C VAL A 464 10.55 -8.95 -3.23
N SER A 465 11.13 -9.50 -4.31
CA SER A 465 11.03 -8.88 -5.64
C SER A 465 9.59 -8.88 -6.14
N LEU A 466 9.12 -7.76 -6.68
CA LEU A 466 7.79 -7.66 -7.28
C LEU A 466 7.69 -8.31 -8.67
N GLU A 467 8.77 -8.86 -9.21
CA GLU A 467 8.76 -9.53 -10.52
C GLU A 467 7.75 -10.69 -10.58
N GLY A 468 6.75 -10.57 -11.46
CA GLY A 468 5.67 -11.53 -11.62
C GLY A 468 4.54 -11.41 -10.59
N VAL A 469 4.68 -10.60 -9.54
CA VAL A 469 3.62 -10.35 -8.55
C VAL A 469 2.45 -9.65 -9.23
N LYS A 470 1.22 -10.02 -8.84
CA LYS A 470 0.01 -9.39 -9.34
C LYS A 470 -0.62 -8.45 -8.33
N VAL A 471 -1.12 -7.32 -8.82
CA VAL A 471 -1.86 -6.31 -8.06
C VAL A 471 -3.02 -5.80 -8.92
N SER A 472 -4.26 -5.98 -8.47
CA SER A 472 -5.48 -5.82 -9.28
C SER A 472 -5.39 -6.55 -10.64
N GLY A 473 -4.73 -7.72 -10.64
CA GLY A 473 -4.48 -8.56 -11.82
C GLY A 473 -3.37 -8.10 -12.76
N TRP A 474 -2.85 -6.88 -12.59
CA TRP A 474 -1.68 -6.39 -13.32
C TRP A 474 -0.43 -7.11 -12.82
N THR A 475 0.25 -7.83 -13.71
CA THR A 475 1.57 -8.41 -13.44
C THR A 475 2.60 -7.29 -13.39
N ILE A 476 3.37 -7.19 -12.32
CA ILE A 476 4.49 -6.26 -12.19
C ILE A 476 5.74 -6.89 -12.83
N HIS A 477 6.45 -6.09 -13.62
CA HIS A 477 7.76 -6.41 -14.16
C HIS A 477 8.79 -5.39 -13.70
N VAL A 478 9.86 -5.85 -13.07
CA VAL A 478 10.94 -4.99 -12.56
C VAL A 478 11.95 -4.68 -13.67
N GLY A 479 12.64 -3.54 -13.57
CA GLY A 479 13.68 -3.15 -14.52
C GLY A 479 15.10 -3.17 -13.93
N GLU A 480 16.03 -2.53 -14.63
CA GLU A 480 17.45 -2.45 -14.26
C GLU A 480 17.82 -1.18 -13.47
N GLU A 481 16.93 -0.18 -13.43
CA GLU A 481 17.13 1.14 -12.82
C GLU A 481 15.91 1.53 -11.96
N ALA A 482 16.14 1.84 -10.69
CA ALA A 482 15.08 2.18 -9.73
C ALA A 482 14.24 3.39 -10.18
N TYR A 483 12.93 3.36 -9.93
CA TYR A 483 11.91 4.38 -10.28
C TYR A 483 11.67 4.66 -11.77
N TYR A 484 12.68 4.49 -12.62
CA TYR A 484 12.66 4.92 -14.04
C TYR A 484 12.47 3.77 -15.03
N SER A 485 12.48 2.52 -14.57
CA SER A 485 12.31 1.32 -15.40
C SER A 485 11.33 0.31 -14.78
N GLY A 486 11.13 -0.83 -15.44
CA GLY A 486 10.02 -1.75 -15.17
C GLY A 486 8.73 -1.31 -15.87
N TYR A 487 7.65 -2.08 -15.69
CA TYR A 487 6.30 -1.79 -16.20
C TYR A 487 5.27 -2.68 -15.49
N ILE A 488 3.97 -2.46 -15.75
CA ILE A 488 2.91 -3.40 -15.38
C ILE A 488 2.16 -3.89 -16.63
N GLU A 489 1.74 -5.16 -16.67
CA GLU A 489 1.02 -5.77 -17.80
C GLU A 489 -0.28 -6.46 -17.35
N ARG A 490 -1.38 -6.21 -18.07
CA ARG A 490 -2.65 -6.96 -17.95
C ARG A 490 -3.28 -7.12 -19.33
N ASP A 491 -3.73 -8.33 -19.66
CA ASP A 491 -4.39 -8.68 -20.94
C ASP A 491 -3.65 -8.25 -22.22
N GLY A 492 -2.31 -8.14 -22.18
CA GLY A 492 -1.49 -7.64 -23.29
C GLY A 492 -1.50 -6.12 -23.46
N VAL A 493 -2.00 -5.37 -22.46
CA VAL A 493 -1.79 -3.94 -22.29
C VAL A 493 -0.65 -3.72 -21.31
N THR A 494 0.36 -2.99 -21.74
CA THR A 494 1.50 -2.56 -20.90
C THR A 494 1.31 -1.10 -20.48
N LEU A 495 1.61 -0.78 -19.21
CA LEU A 495 1.73 0.58 -18.71
C LEU A 495 3.15 0.81 -18.16
N ASP A 496 3.84 1.80 -18.72
CA ASP A 496 5.15 2.26 -18.26
C ASP A 496 5.02 3.09 -16.96
N PRO A 497 6.09 3.25 -16.16
CA PRO A 497 6.12 4.16 -15.01
C PRO A 497 5.57 5.56 -15.30
N TRP A 498 4.97 6.18 -14.29
CA TRP A 498 4.25 7.45 -14.34
C TRP A 498 2.92 7.41 -15.11
N SER A 499 2.52 6.27 -15.68
CA SER A 499 1.17 6.05 -16.19
C SER A 499 0.12 6.11 -15.08
N SER A 500 -1.12 6.41 -15.45
CA SER A 500 -2.29 6.31 -14.56
C SER A 500 -2.96 4.94 -14.70
N VAL A 501 -3.31 4.30 -13.59
CA VAL A 501 -4.02 3.02 -13.53
C VAL A 501 -5.23 3.13 -12.59
N VAL A 502 -6.30 2.39 -12.90
CA VAL A 502 -7.53 2.32 -12.10
C VAL A 502 -7.40 1.14 -11.12
N ASN A 503 -7.91 1.27 -9.90
CA ASN A 503 -8.14 0.09 -9.08
C ASN A 503 -9.52 -0.50 -9.38
N ASP A 504 -9.54 -1.41 -10.34
CA ASP A 504 -10.70 -2.18 -10.79
C ASP A 504 -10.59 -3.66 -10.35
N TYR A 505 -9.96 -3.91 -9.18
CA TYR A 505 -9.78 -5.26 -8.63
C TYR A 505 -11.09 -6.06 -8.63
N HIS A 506 -12.17 -5.50 -8.07
CA HIS A 506 -13.49 -6.15 -7.97
C HIS A 506 -14.16 -6.44 -9.32
N LEU A 507 -13.73 -5.80 -10.41
CA LEU A 507 -14.18 -6.12 -11.77
C LEU A 507 -13.32 -7.18 -12.46
N TYR A 508 -12.05 -7.31 -12.06
CA TYR A 508 -11.08 -8.23 -12.68
C TYR A 508 -11.00 -9.56 -11.94
N TYR A 509 -10.90 -9.48 -10.62
CA TYR A 509 -11.16 -10.53 -9.65
C TYR A 509 -12.46 -10.16 -8.93
N PRO A 510 -13.64 -10.46 -9.51
CA PRO A 510 -14.84 -10.52 -8.71
C PRO A 510 -14.57 -11.48 -7.56
N LEU A 511 -14.77 -10.98 -6.34
CA LEU A 511 -15.00 -11.83 -5.17
C LEU A 511 -16.25 -12.69 -5.45
N GLN A 512 -16.66 -13.55 -4.52
CA GLN A 512 -18.06 -13.97 -4.60
C GLN A 512 -18.90 -12.76 -4.21
N ASP A 513 -19.55 -12.13 -5.20
CA ASP A 513 -20.62 -11.18 -4.96
C ASP A 513 -21.55 -11.80 -3.90
N THR A 514 -21.75 -11.17 -2.74
CA THR A 514 -22.65 -11.71 -1.70
C THR A 514 -23.64 -10.70 -1.18
N SER A 515 -24.91 -11.12 -1.15
CA SER A 515 -25.97 -10.44 -0.41
C SER A 515 -26.07 -10.95 1.03
N LEU A 516 -26.81 -10.24 1.87
CA LEU A 516 -27.18 -10.70 3.21
C LEU A 516 -28.58 -11.30 3.24
N ARG A 517 -28.69 -12.56 3.67
CA ARG A 517 -29.94 -13.28 3.88
C ARG A 517 -30.42 -13.15 5.33
N PHE A 518 -31.44 -12.34 5.53
CA PHE A 518 -32.15 -12.13 6.79
C PHE A 518 -33.23 -13.21 6.98
N TYR A 519 -33.38 -13.74 8.19
CA TYR A 519 -34.31 -14.84 8.51
C TYR A 519 -35.47 -14.47 9.45
N GLY A 520 -35.53 -13.22 9.91
CA GLY A 520 -36.62 -12.72 10.73
C GLY A 520 -36.83 -13.45 12.06
N ASN A 521 -35.85 -13.40 12.97
CA ASN A 521 -35.96 -13.96 14.32
C ASN A 521 -36.57 -12.96 15.33
N GLY A 522 -36.24 -11.67 15.22
CA GLY A 522 -36.88 -10.54 15.90
C GLY A 522 -36.71 -10.46 17.42
N VAL A 523 -35.69 -11.09 18.00
CA VAL A 523 -35.47 -11.18 19.45
C VAL A 523 -33.98 -11.16 19.81
N ASP A 524 -33.67 -10.89 21.08
CA ASP A 524 -32.31 -10.97 21.69
C ASP A 524 -31.24 -10.11 20.97
N ASP A 525 -31.66 -9.08 20.23
CA ASP A 525 -30.84 -8.18 19.40
C ASP A 525 -29.92 -8.84 18.35
N ILE A 526 -30.23 -10.09 17.99
CA ILE A 526 -29.69 -10.82 16.84
C ILE A 526 -30.63 -10.67 15.63
N ASP A 527 -30.17 -11.05 14.43
CA ASP A 527 -30.87 -11.07 13.13
C ASP A 527 -30.78 -9.85 12.21
N ARG A 528 -30.06 -8.81 12.61
CA ARG A 528 -29.94 -7.53 11.89
C ARG A 528 -28.51 -7.13 11.57
N VAL A 529 -28.34 -6.20 10.64
CA VAL A 529 -27.14 -5.36 10.55
C VAL A 529 -27.35 -4.12 11.42
N LYS A 530 -26.32 -3.72 12.17
CA LYS A 530 -26.32 -2.52 13.02
C LYS A 530 -25.25 -1.55 12.51
N ILE A 531 -25.67 -0.40 12.02
CA ILE A 531 -24.80 0.66 11.51
C ILE A 531 -24.83 1.84 12.49
N PRO A 532 -23.71 2.22 13.14
CA PRO A 532 -23.68 3.34 14.06
C PRO A 532 -23.83 4.68 13.31
N LEU A 533 -24.69 5.56 13.82
CA LEU A 533 -24.96 6.89 13.25
C LEU A 533 -24.49 8.05 14.16
N ASN A 534 -24.30 7.80 15.46
CA ASN A 534 -23.84 8.80 16.44
C ASN A 534 -23.02 8.13 17.56
N ASP A 535 -22.42 8.96 18.42
CA ASP A 535 -21.38 8.66 19.41
C ASP A 535 -20.11 8.00 18.81
N PRO A 536 -19.38 8.70 17.92
CA PRO A 536 -19.63 10.05 17.38
C PRO A 536 -20.52 10.05 16.13
N ALA A 537 -21.07 11.22 15.79
CA ALA A 537 -21.86 11.49 14.57
C ALA A 537 -21.18 10.96 13.29
N ARG A 538 -21.94 10.29 12.41
CA ARG A 538 -21.44 9.68 11.16
C ARG A 538 -22.27 10.05 9.94
N PRO A 539 -21.68 10.07 8.72
CA PRO A 539 -22.37 10.48 7.49
C PRO A 539 -23.64 9.71 7.11
N VAL A 540 -23.79 8.46 7.59
CA VAL A 540 -25.03 7.67 7.44
C VAL A 540 -26.26 8.37 8.04
N ASP A 541 -26.09 9.36 8.93
CA ASP A 541 -27.21 10.11 9.52
C ASP A 541 -27.81 11.15 8.55
N ILE A 542 -28.61 10.66 7.60
CA ILE A 542 -29.31 11.47 6.60
C ILE A 542 -30.56 12.16 7.17
N GLY A 543 -30.90 13.35 6.66
CA GLY A 543 -32.14 14.05 7.03
C GLY A 543 -32.04 15.57 7.15
N ALA A 544 -30.82 16.10 7.36
CA ALA A 544 -30.54 17.54 7.37
C ALA A 544 -30.59 18.19 5.97
N THR A 545 -30.62 17.37 4.92
CA THR A 545 -30.75 17.75 3.51
C THR A 545 -31.86 16.93 2.84
N ASP A 546 -32.07 17.16 1.55
CA ASP A 546 -32.63 16.14 0.66
C ASP A 546 -31.83 14.83 0.78
N PHE A 547 -32.47 13.68 0.55
CA PHE A 547 -31.75 12.40 0.47
C PHE A 547 -32.36 11.38 -0.50
N THR A 548 -31.52 10.39 -0.82
CA THR A 548 -31.88 9.10 -1.42
C THR A 548 -31.32 7.98 -0.54
N LEU A 549 -32.14 6.97 -0.26
CA LEU A 549 -31.70 5.65 0.19
C LEU A 549 -32.17 4.65 -0.87
N GLU A 550 -31.25 3.92 -1.46
CA GLU A 550 -31.51 2.90 -2.45
C GLU A 550 -30.80 1.59 -2.09
N TRP A 551 -31.36 0.47 -2.53
CA TRP A 551 -30.84 -0.87 -2.29
C TRP A 551 -31.44 -1.86 -3.28
N TRP A 552 -30.78 -3.00 -3.45
CA TRP A 552 -31.40 -4.17 -4.07
C TRP A 552 -31.98 -5.08 -2.98
N MET A 553 -33.15 -5.66 -3.23
CA MET A 553 -33.71 -6.69 -2.35
C MET A 553 -34.48 -7.77 -3.10
N LYS A 554 -34.66 -8.90 -2.42
CA LYS A 554 -35.45 -10.04 -2.88
C LYS A 554 -36.21 -10.66 -1.72
N ALA A 555 -37.55 -10.65 -1.81
CA ALA A 555 -38.43 -11.27 -0.83
C ALA A 555 -39.19 -12.46 -1.46
N ASN A 556 -39.40 -13.52 -0.68
CA ASN A 556 -40.22 -14.64 -1.09
C ASN A 556 -41.69 -14.40 -0.70
N PRO A 557 -42.67 -14.95 -1.47
CA PRO A 557 -44.06 -14.99 -1.05
C PRO A 557 -44.20 -15.71 0.30
N GLU A 558 -45.14 -15.26 1.13
CA GLU A 558 -45.47 -15.86 2.45
C GLU A 558 -44.33 -15.86 3.48
N GLU A 559 -43.18 -15.20 3.24
CA GLU A 559 -42.14 -14.99 4.27
C GLU A 559 -42.34 -13.68 5.07
N ASN A 560 -42.87 -12.63 4.44
CA ASN A 560 -43.19 -11.35 5.09
C ASN A 560 -44.73 -11.22 5.22
N ASN A 561 -45.25 -11.49 6.42
CA ASN A 561 -46.67 -11.71 6.69
C ASN A 561 -47.38 -10.58 7.47
N ALA A 562 -46.81 -9.37 7.51
CA ALA A 562 -47.49 -8.21 8.06
C ALA A 562 -48.70 -7.78 7.20
N ASP A 563 -49.71 -7.20 7.86
CA ASP A 563 -50.91 -6.64 7.23
C ASP A 563 -50.56 -5.56 6.18
N SER A 564 -51.46 -5.36 5.22
CA SER A 564 -51.31 -4.40 4.11
C SER A 564 -50.92 -2.99 4.57
N CYS A 565 -49.98 -2.36 3.86
CA CYS A 565 -49.53 -1.00 4.16
C CYS A 565 -50.71 0.00 4.22
N THR A 566 -50.80 0.77 5.30
CA THR A 566 -51.85 1.78 5.51
C THR A 566 -51.26 3.19 5.44
N PRO A 567 -51.62 4.03 4.45
CA PRO A 567 -51.03 5.36 4.31
C PRO A 567 -51.32 6.32 5.47
N GLY A 568 -50.40 7.27 5.67
CA GLY A 568 -50.48 8.33 6.67
C GLY A 568 -50.02 7.96 8.07
N GLY A 569 -49.54 8.95 8.84
CA GLY A 569 -49.07 8.73 10.23
C GLY A 569 -47.89 7.76 10.36
N GLU A 570 -47.70 7.20 11.55
CA GLU A 570 -46.60 6.28 11.90
C GLU A 570 -46.86 4.80 11.51
N ASN A 571 -47.78 4.55 10.56
CA ASN A 571 -48.24 3.19 10.24
C ASN A 571 -47.14 2.24 9.73
N TRP A 572 -46.04 2.75 9.15
CA TRP A 572 -44.91 1.93 8.66
C TRP A 572 -44.33 0.99 9.73
N VAL A 573 -44.41 1.37 11.01
CA VAL A 573 -43.92 0.52 12.13
C VAL A 573 -44.71 -0.78 12.29
N SER A 574 -45.81 -0.96 11.55
CA SER A 574 -46.65 -2.17 11.57
C SER A 574 -46.20 -3.26 10.58
N GLY A 575 -45.23 -2.96 9.72
CA GLY A 575 -44.75 -3.86 8.66
C GLY A 575 -43.57 -4.75 9.07
N ASN A 576 -43.23 -5.72 8.21
CA ASN A 576 -41.96 -6.45 8.26
C ASN A 576 -40.81 -5.46 8.05
N THR A 577 -40.03 -5.22 9.09
CA THR A 577 -39.11 -4.08 9.19
C THR A 577 -37.81 -4.33 8.41
N ILE A 578 -37.60 -3.55 7.34
CA ILE A 578 -36.42 -3.65 6.45
C ILE A 578 -35.33 -2.68 6.92
N PHE A 579 -35.67 -1.42 7.20
CA PHE A 579 -34.78 -0.41 7.77
C PHE A 579 -35.48 0.29 8.93
N ASP A 580 -34.76 0.52 10.02
CA ASP A 580 -35.31 1.19 11.21
C ASP A 580 -34.33 2.19 11.85
N ARG A 581 -34.77 3.44 11.94
CA ARG A 581 -34.11 4.53 12.67
C ARG A 581 -35.05 5.21 13.69
N SER A 582 -35.98 4.45 14.26
CA SER A 582 -36.84 4.89 15.38
C SER A 582 -36.00 5.39 16.58
N VAL A 583 -36.59 6.21 17.44
CA VAL A 583 -35.95 6.82 18.60
C VAL A 583 -36.56 6.27 19.91
N PHE A 584 -35.75 6.04 20.95
CA PHE A 584 -36.23 5.35 22.14
C PHE A 584 -36.94 6.26 23.16
N GLU A 585 -38.16 5.87 23.55
CA GLU A 585 -39.04 6.41 24.62
C GLU A 585 -39.48 7.89 24.55
N ASP A 586 -38.89 8.75 23.73
CA ASP A 586 -39.34 10.13 23.48
C ASP A 586 -39.80 10.34 22.03
N LEU A 587 -40.87 11.12 21.84
CA LEU A 587 -41.45 11.49 20.52
C LEU A 587 -40.67 12.65 19.87
N ASP A 588 -39.36 12.49 19.71
CA ASP A 588 -38.46 13.49 19.14
C ASP A 588 -38.35 13.39 17.60
N THR A 589 -37.69 14.38 16.98
CA THR A 589 -37.31 14.30 15.56
C THR A 589 -36.16 13.32 15.34
N GLY A 590 -36.09 12.75 14.12
CA GLY A 590 -35.02 11.85 13.68
C GLY A 590 -35.52 10.55 13.05
N GLU A 591 -36.81 10.24 13.19
CA GLU A 591 -37.33 8.92 12.81
C GLU A 591 -37.61 8.79 11.32
N PHE A 592 -37.05 7.74 10.72
CA PHE A 592 -37.60 7.13 9.52
C PHE A 592 -37.53 5.60 9.60
N GLY A 593 -38.31 4.94 8.77
CA GLY A 593 -38.20 3.49 8.56
C GLY A 593 -38.74 3.07 7.20
N ILE A 594 -38.32 1.87 6.80
CA ILE A 594 -38.85 1.17 5.62
C ILE A 594 -39.30 -0.21 6.08
N SER A 595 -40.50 -0.61 5.68
CA SER A 595 -41.06 -1.93 5.99
C SER A 595 -41.85 -2.50 4.81
N MET A 596 -42.32 -3.74 4.94
CA MET A 596 -43.16 -4.43 3.95
C MET A 596 -44.47 -4.91 4.58
N GLY A 597 -45.58 -4.80 3.87
CA GLY A 597 -46.89 -5.34 4.26
C GLY A 597 -47.69 -5.79 3.03
N GLU A 598 -48.18 -7.04 3.03
CA GLU A 598 -48.70 -7.73 1.82
C GLU A 598 -47.82 -7.55 0.55
N GLY A 599 -46.48 -7.64 0.71
CA GLY A 599 -45.52 -7.50 -0.40
C GLY A 599 -45.24 -6.06 -0.86
N LEU A 600 -46.01 -5.08 -0.38
CA LEU A 600 -45.84 -3.65 -0.72
C LEU A 600 -44.82 -2.98 0.21
N ILE A 601 -43.96 -2.13 -0.36
CA ILE A 601 -43.03 -1.28 0.41
C ILE A 601 -43.78 -0.14 1.10
N ALA A 602 -43.47 0.09 2.37
CA ALA A 602 -43.85 1.25 3.16
C ALA A 602 -42.62 2.10 3.46
N PHE A 603 -42.67 3.41 3.19
CA PHE A 603 -41.63 4.37 3.56
C PHE A 603 -42.25 5.43 4.48
N GLY A 604 -41.68 5.59 5.68
CA GLY A 604 -42.26 6.45 6.71
C GLY A 604 -41.27 7.42 7.35
N ILE A 605 -41.77 8.61 7.69
CA ILE A 605 -41.03 9.71 8.34
C ILE A 605 -41.83 10.22 9.55
N ASN A 606 -41.16 10.53 10.65
CA ASN A 606 -41.70 11.34 11.76
C ASN A 606 -40.66 12.40 12.19
N ASN A 607 -41.08 13.67 12.30
CA ASN A 607 -40.22 14.78 12.74
C ASN A 607 -40.52 15.27 14.17
N GLY A 608 -41.16 14.44 15.00
CA GLY A 608 -41.61 14.78 16.36
C GLY A 608 -42.84 15.71 16.40
N THR A 609 -43.37 16.13 15.25
CA THR A 609 -44.57 17.01 15.18
C THR A 609 -45.61 16.55 14.16
N GLU A 610 -45.16 15.98 13.04
CA GLU A 610 -45.96 15.41 11.97
C GLU A 610 -45.30 14.10 11.51
N ALA A 611 -46.13 13.12 11.12
CA ALA A 611 -45.67 11.82 10.63
C ALA A 611 -46.51 11.37 9.43
N GLU A 612 -45.87 10.73 8.45
CA GLU A 612 -46.51 10.24 7.22
C GLU A 612 -45.92 8.88 6.83
N THR A 613 -46.81 7.96 6.42
CA THR A 613 -46.46 6.68 5.80
C THR A 613 -46.87 6.73 4.33
N LEU A 614 -45.90 6.65 3.43
CA LEU A 614 -46.11 6.43 2.00
C LEU A 614 -46.13 4.92 1.74
N CYS A 615 -47.19 4.43 1.11
CA CYS A 615 -47.29 3.04 0.66
C CYS A 615 -47.05 2.96 -0.85
N GLY A 616 -46.28 1.97 -1.28
CA GLY A 616 -46.16 1.56 -2.67
C GLY A 616 -47.44 0.88 -3.20
N THR A 617 -47.41 0.53 -4.49
CA THR A 617 -48.48 -0.18 -5.20
C THR A 617 -48.01 -1.45 -5.90
N THR A 618 -46.70 -1.65 -5.97
CA THR A 618 -46.07 -2.83 -6.58
C THR A 618 -45.70 -3.85 -5.51
N ASP A 619 -46.10 -5.10 -5.71
CA ASP A 619 -45.69 -6.26 -4.92
C ASP A 619 -44.29 -6.69 -5.35
N VAL A 620 -43.34 -6.71 -4.41
CA VAL A 620 -41.93 -7.11 -4.61
C VAL A 620 -41.55 -8.36 -3.81
N ALA A 621 -42.55 -9.15 -3.39
CA ALA A 621 -42.37 -10.42 -2.70
C ALA A 621 -42.64 -11.63 -3.63
N ASP A 622 -42.14 -11.59 -4.87
CA ASP A 622 -42.37 -12.60 -5.91
C ASP A 622 -41.20 -13.59 -6.13
N SER A 623 -40.18 -13.54 -5.27
CA SER A 623 -38.87 -14.22 -5.37
C SER A 623 -37.87 -13.70 -6.43
N ALA A 624 -38.16 -12.59 -7.12
CA ALA A 624 -37.18 -11.88 -7.95
C ALA A 624 -36.32 -10.90 -7.13
N TRP A 625 -35.26 -10.39 -7.77
CA TRP A 625 -34.49 -9.25 -7.29
C TRP A 625 -35.07 -7.95 -7.86
N HIS A 626 -35.33 -6.98 -6.99
CA HIS A 626 -35.85 -5.66 -7.33
C HIS A 626 -34.92 -4.56 -6.82
N HIS A 627 -34.77 -3.49 -7.59
CA HIS A 627 -34.13 -2.27 -7.14
C HIS A 627 -35.16 -1.35 -6.49
N ILE A 628 -34.93 -0.95 -5.25
CA ILE A 628 -35.81 -0.04 -4.50
C ILE A 628 -35.05 1.25 -4.25
N ALA A 629 -35.68 2.39 -4.50
CA ALA A 629 -35.15 3.69 -4.07
C ALA A 629 -36.25 4.51 -3.40
N VAL A 630 -35.96 5.04 -2.22
CA VAL A 630 -36.79 6.05 -1.56
C VAL A 630 -36.10 7.40 -1.61
N THR A 631 -36.83 8.46 -1.96
CA THR A 631 -36.29 9.83 -1.93
C THR A 631 -37.18 10.74 -1.10
N ARG A 632 -36.55 11.64 -0.35
CA ARG A 632 -37.23 12.61 0.52
C ARG A 632 -36.55 13.97 0.39
N SER A 633 -37.31 14.98 -0.01
CA SER A 633 -36.83 16.37 -0.04
C SER A 633 -37.05 17.09 1.28
N LEU A 634 -36.25 18.11 1.57
CA LEU A 634 -36.32 18.91 2.79
C LEU A 634 -37.65 19.70 2.91
N ASP A 635 -38.31 19.97 1.78
CA ASP A 635 -39.68 20.52 1.72
C ASP A 635 -40.79 19.46 1.84
N GLY A 636 -40.44 18.20 2.12
CA GLY A 636 -41.34 17.13 2.57
C GLY A 636 -41.83 16.16 1.50
N VAL A 637 -41.44 16.29 0.23
CA VAL A 637 -41.92 15.37 -0.82
C VAL A 637 -41.21 14.03 -0.71
N MET A 638 -42.00 12.97 -0.46
CA MET A 638 -41.55 11.58 -0.33
C MET A 638 -41.90 10.78 -1.57
N ARG A 639 -41.01 9.86 -2.00
CA ARG A 639 -41.22 8.96 -3.14
C ARG A 639 -40.75 7.54 -2.85
N ILE A 640 -41.38 6.58 -3.51
CA ILE A 640 -40.93 5.19 -3.66
C ILE A 640 -40.77 4.91 -5.16
N PHE A 641 -39.62 4.38 -5.55
CA PHE A 641 -39.34 3.85 -6.88
C PHE A 641 -39.07 2.35 -6.79
N ILE A 642 -39.60 1.58 -7.75
CA ILE A 642 -39.42 0.13 -7.89
C ILE A 642 -38.90 -0.15 -9.31
N ASP A 643 -37.76 -0.81 -9.43
CA ASP A 643 -37.04 -1.08 -10.69
C ASP A 643 -36.82 0.17 -11.56
N GLY A 644 -36.65 1.32 -10.89
CA GLY A 644 -36.49 2.63 -11.50
C GLY A 644 -37.79 3.36 -11.88
N ILE A 645 -38.96 2.76 -11.71
CA ILE A 645 -40.26 3.36 -12.01
C ILE A 645 -40.86 4.00 -10.76
N LEU A 646 -41.43 5.20 -10.86
CA LEU A 646 -42.13 5.85 -9.75
C LEU A 646 -43.41 5.10 -9.37
N ASP A 647 -43.41 4.46 -8.21
CA ASP A 647 -44.52 3.63 -7.70
C ASP A 647 -45.45 4.45 -6.79
N ALA A 648 -44.90 5.36 -5.97
CA ALA A 648 -45.70 6.24 -5.12
C ALA A 648 -45.04 7.60 -4.81
N GLU A 649 -45.85 8.64 -4.59
CA GLU A 649 -45.43 9.99 -4.16
C GLU A 649 -46.44 10.60 -3.17
N THR A 650 -45.96 11.26 -2.10
CA THR A 650 -46.80 12.07 -1.18
C THR A 650 -46.03 13.29 -0.66
N ASN A 651 -46.73 14.18 0.06
CA ASN A 651 -46.11 15.26 0.84
C ASN A 651 -46.19 14.85 2.32
N GLY A 652 -45.04 14.51 2.91
CA GLY A 652 -44.87 14.21 4.33
C GLY A 652 -44.20 15.33 5.12
N PRO A 653 -43.62 15.01 6.30
CA PRO A 653 -43.05 16.00 7.22
C PRO A 653 -41.88 16.77 6.61
N THR A 654 -41.90 18.10 6.79
CA THR A 654 -40.85 19.03 6.29
C THR A 654 -39.75 19.26 7.32
N GLY A 655 -38.62 19.82 6.86
CA GLY A 655 -37.52 20.27 7.72
C GLY A 655 -36.47 19.20 8.03
N ASP A 656 -35.59 19.50 8.98
CA ASP A 656 -34.51 18.59 9.41
C ASP A 656 -35.08 17.37 10.15
N ILE A 657 -34.61 16.18 9.76
CA ILE A 657 -34.92 14.90 10.42
C ILE A 657 -33.65 14.08 10.67
N SER A 658 -32.48 14.69 10.82
CA SER A 658 -31.29 14.01 11.37
C SER A 658 -31.56 13.46 12.78
N TYR A 659 -30.82 12.42 13.19
CA TYR A 659 -30.76 12.00 14.58
C TYR A 659 -30.00 13.08 15.37
N PRO A 660 -30.53 13.61 16.49
CA PRO A 660 -29.87 14.76 17.13
C PRO A 660 -28.49 14.40 17.70
N ASP A 661 -27.45 15.09 17.21
CA ASP A 661 -26.04 14.94 17.64
C ASP A 661 -25.87 14.93 19.17
N ASP A 662 -26.59 15.83 19.87
CA ASP A 662 -26.51 16.02 21.31
C ASP A 662 -27.54 15.20 22.12
N ARG A 663 -28.22 14.23 21.49
CA ARG A 663 -29.10 13.27 22.19
C ARG A 663 -28.30 12.32 23.07
N VAL A 664 -28.63 12.29 24.37
CA VAL A 664 -28.14 11.25 25.28
C VAL A 664 -28.96 9.97 25.08
N ALA A 665 -28.35 8.97 24.44
CA ALA A 665 -28.98 7.67 24.17
C ALA A 665 -29.49 6.99 25.44
N THR A 666 -30.78 6.65 25.45
CA THR A 666 -31.46 5.97 26.57
C THR A 666 -31.49 4.44 26.42
N HIS A 667 -31.32 3.94 25.20
CA HIS A 667 -31.18 2.52 24.87
C HIS A 667 -29.86 2.23 24.15
N VAL A 668 -29.30 1.03 24.34
CA VAL A 668 -28.00 0.62 23.75
C VAL A 668 -27.95 0.63 22.22
N ASN A 669 -29.11 0.67 21.58
CA ASN A 669 -29.27 0.74 20.12
C ASN A 669 -29.68 2.11 19.60
N ASP A 670 -29.93 3.11 20.46
CA ASP A 670 -30.52 4.40 20.04
C ASP A 670 -29.63 5.12 18.99
N THR A 671 -28.30 5.00 19.11
CA THR A 671 -27.29 5.57 18.19
C THR A 671 -27.04 4.77 16.90
N PHE A 672 -27.97 3.90 16.48
CA PHE A 672 -27.85 3.09 15.26
C PHE A 672 -28.99 3.33 14.27
N ILE A 673 -28.72 3.12 12.99
CA ILE A 673 -29.72 2.63 12.03
C ILE A 673 -29.51 1.12 11.89
N VAL A 674 -30.60 0.36 11.78
CA VAL A 674 -30.54 -1.11 11.61
C VAL A 674 -31.21 -1.57 10.33
N ILE A 675 -30.75 -2.71 9.82
CA ILE A 675 -31.29 -3.38 8.64
C ILE A 675 -31.78 -4.78 9.03
N GLY A 676 -32.99 -5.14 8.63
CA GLY A 676 -33.56 -6.48 8.74
C GLY A 676 -34.52 -6.73 9.92
N ALA A 677 -34.53 -5.85 10.93
CA ALA A 677 -35.46 -5.98 12.06
C ALA A 677 -35.65 -4.64 12.80
N LYS A 678 -36.58 -4.63 13.75
CA LYS A 678 -36.84 -3.47 14.61
C LYS A 678 -35.71 -3.24 15.62
N LYS A 679 -35.20 -2.01 15.64
CA LYS A 679 -34.05 -1.49 16.40
C LYS A 679 -34.06 -1.78 17.91
N PHE A 680 -35.23 -2.09 18.48
CA PHE A 680 -35.44 -2.25 19.92
C PHE A 680 -36.13 -3.56 20.34
N ASP A 681 -36.40 -4.50 19.42
CA ASP A 681 -37.20 -5.74 19.65
C ASP A 681 -38.59 -5.52 20.30
N MET A 682 -39.09 -4.28 20.31
CA MET A 682 -40.34 -3.93 20.98
C MET A 682 -41.56 -4.32 20.15
N ASN A 683 -42.32 -5.29 20.66
CA ASN A 683 -43.62 -5.73 20.13
C ASN A 683 -43.53 -6.39 18.74
N VAL A 684 -42.71 -7.44 18.64
CA VAL A 684 -42.43 -8.24 17.42
C VAL A 684 -43.69 -8.74 16.70
N GLU A 685 -44.80 -9.01 17.42
CA GLU A 685 -46.07 -9.41 16.79
C GLU A 685 -46.75 -8.28 16.00
N ALA A 686 -46.44 -7.01 16.31
CA ALA A 686 -46.95 -5.84 15.59
C ALA A 686 -45.89 -5.19 14.69
N SER A 687 -44.61 -5.38 14.98
CA SER A 687 -43.48 -4.91 14.16
C SER A 687 -42.55 -6.09 13.85
N PRO A 688 -42.96 -7.02 12.98
CA PRO A 688 -42.15 -8.20 12.69
C PRO A 688 -40.84 -7.82 11.98
N PRO A 689 -39.78 -8.65 12.10
CA PRO A 689 -38.55 -8.48 11.34
C PRO A 689 -38.74 -8.88 9.87
N TYR A 690 -37.81 -8.51 9.00
CA TYR A 690 -37.80 -8.86 7.58
C TYR A 690 -37.17 -10.25 7.33
N SER A 691 -37.71 -10.97 6.34
CA SER A 691 -37.13 -12.22 5.83
C SER A 691 -36.93 -12.13 4.32
N GLY A 692 -35.69 -12.24 3.87
CA GLY A 692 -35.31 -12.13 2.47
C GLY A 692 -33.84 -11.75 2.31
N TRP A 693 -33.45 -11.28 1.13
CA TRP A 693 -32.10 -10.87 0.80
C TRP A 693 -32.05 -9.35 0.55
N ILE A 694 -30.96 -8.72 0.99
CA ILE A 694 -30.65 -7.30 0.73
C ILE A 694 -29.19 -7.23 0.27
N ASP A 695 -28.92 -6.32 -0.66
CA ASP A 695 -27.65 -6.15 -1.38
C ASP A 695 -27.48 -4.65 -1.75
N GLU A 696 -26.25 -4.20 -2.00
CA GLU A 696 -25.95 -2.89 -2.61
C GLU A 696 -26.67 -1.68 -1.94
N VAL A 697 -26.55 -1.55 -0.61
CA VAL A 697 -27.23 -0.51 0.16
C VAL A 697 -26.48 0.83 0.06
N HIS A 698 -27.12 1.83 -0.53
CA HIS A 698 -26.52 3.12 -0.84
C HIS A 698 -27.33 4.31 -0.29
N LEU A 699 -26.67 5.19 0.46
CA LEU A 699 -27.25 6.42 1.00
C LEU A 699 -26.60 7.64 0.35
N SER A 700 -27.38 8.68 0.06
CA SER A 700 -26.87 9.92 -0.53
C SER A 700 -27.61 11.16 -0.05
N ASN A 701 -26.87 12.27 0.10
CA ASN A 701 -27.36 13.56 0.62
C ASN A 701 -28.01 14.48 -0.44
N ILE A 702 -28.54 13.89 -1.51
CA ILE A 702 -29.24 14.56 -2.61
C ILE A 702 -30.44 13.72 -3.08
N LEU A 703 -31.38 14.33 -3.80
CA LEU A 703 -32.33 13.57 -4.62
C LEU A 703 -31.61 13.04 -5.88
N ARG A 704 -31.26 11.75 -5.91
CA ARG A 704 -30.84 11.10 -7.16
C ARG A 704 -32.01 10.97 -8.14
N TYR A 705 -33.22 10.73 -7.62
CA TYR A 705 -34.42 10.42 -8.40
C TYR A 705 -35.62 11.29 -8.05
N THR A 706 -36.23 11.87 -9.09
CA THR A 706 -37.47 12.68 -9.04
C THR A 706 -38.49 12.29 -10.12
N ILE A 707 -38.10 11.40 -11.03
CA ILE A 707 -38.86 10.82 -12.14
C ILE A 707 -38.26 9.43 -12.44
N ASP A 708 -38.93 8.64 -13.30
CA ASP A 708 -38.45 7.32 -13.73
C ASP A 708 -36.99 7.35 -14.24
N PHE A 709 -36.23 6.30 -13.89
CA PHE A 709 -34.84 6.07 -14.26
C PHE A 709 -34.62 4.62 -14.72
N THR A 710 -33.37 4.20 -14.86
CA THR A 710 -32.99 2.80 -15.07
C THR A 710 -31.93 2.45 -14.02
N PRO A 711 -32.16 1.43 -13.16
CA PRO A 711 -31.17 0.98 -12.19
C PRO A 711 -29.86 0.53 -12.86
N SER A 712 -28.76 0.56 -12.11
CA SER A 712 -27.49 -0.03 -12.55
C SER A 712 -27.59 -1.56 -12.59
N SER A 713 -27.06 -2.20 -13.63
CA SER A 713 -26.81 -3.65 -13.65
C SER A 713 -25.44 -4.04 -13.10
N ASP A 714 -24.62 -3.02 -12.81
CA ASP A 714 -23.22 -3.11 -12.42
C ASP A 714 -23.11 -2.56 -10.97
N PRO A 715 -22.11 -2.96 -10.16
CA PRO A 715 -21.97 -2.48 -8.78
C PRO A 715 -21.99 -0.96 -8.65
N THR A 716 -22.56 -0.45 -7.57
CA THR A 716 -22.71 0.99 -7.32
C THR A 716 -21.35 1.60 -7.01
N TYR A 717 -20.99 2.66 -7.71
CA TYR A 717 -19.77 3.43 -7.43
C TYR A 717 -20.10 4.66 -6.61
N PRO A 718 -19.35 4.94 -5.52
CA PRO A 718 -19.60 6.13 -4.72
C PRO A 718 -19.18 7.40 -5.47
N ASP A 719 -19.94 8.48 -5.28
CA ASP A 719 -19.59 9.83 -5.74
C ASP A 719 -19.59 10.81 -4.55
N GLY A 720 -19.27 12.09 -4.80
CA GLY A 720 -19.15 13.11 -3.74
C GLY A 720 -20.43 13.42 -2.96
N ASN A 721 -21.56 12.76 -3.26
CA ASN A 721 -22.83 12.85 -2.55
C ASN A 721 -23.23 11.51 -1.87
N SER A 722 -22.49 10.43 -2.13
CA SER A 722 -22.64 9.12 -1.48
C SER A 722 -22.12 9.19 -0.06
N VAL A 723 -23.00 9.11 0.93
CA VAL A 723 -22.64 9.27 2.36
C VAL A 723 -22.45 7.95 3.10
N ALA A 724 -23.01 6.86 2.59
CA ALA A 724 -22.66 5.51 2.98
C ALA A 724 -22.95 4.55 1.82
N LEU A 725 -22.13 3.51 1.66
CA LEU A 725 -22.30 2.48 0.64
C LEU A 725 -21.85 1.12 1.19
N PHE A 726 -22.72 0.11 1.15
CA PHE A 726 -22.46 -1.22 1.66
C PHE A 726 -22.79 -2.26 0.57
N HIS A 727 -21.77 -2.91 0.02
CA HIS A 727 -21.96 -3.96 -1.00
C HIS A 727 -22.42 -5.30 -0.39
N PHE A 728 -21.96 -5.61 0.83
CA PHE A 728 -22.09 -6.92 1.50
C PHE A 728 -21.21 -8.05 0.91
N ASP A 729 -20.23 -7.72 0.06
CA ASP A 729 -19.25 -8.65 -0.51
C ASP A 729 -18.20 -9.20 0.48
N GLU A 730 -18.31 -8.93 1.79
CA GLU A 730 -17.34 -9.45 2.76
C GLU A 730 -17.31 -10.99 2.81
N GLY A 731 -18.44 -11.66 2.56
CA GLY A 731 -18.57 -13.13 2.45
C GLY A 731 -18.25 -13.96 3.72
N VAL A 732 -17.57 -13.38 4.72
CA VAL A 732 -17.09 -14.06 5.93
C VAL A 732 -17.05 -13.11 7.15
N GLY A 733 -17.26 -13.67 8.35
CA GLY A 733 -17.30 -12.89 9.59
C GLY A 733 -18.58 -12.06 9.71
N ASP A 734 -18.52 -10.98 10.50
CA ASP A 734 -19.67 -10.14 10.84
C ASP A 734 -19.42 -8.63 10.63
N ALA A 735 -18.35 -8.25 9.93
CA ALA A 735 -18.13 -6.87 9.51
C ALA A 735 -19.05 -6.51 8.33
N VAL A 736 -19.42 -5.23 8.24
CA VAL A 736 -20.14 -4.63 7.11
C VAL A 736 -19.52 -3.26 6.86
N ASN A 737 -18.78 -3.11 5.77
CA ASN A 737 -17.91 -1.95 5.51
C ASN A 737 -18.62 -0.88 4.68
N ASP A 738 -18.45 0.37 5.09
CA ASP A 738 -18.87 1.54 4.32
C ASP A 738 -17.76 1.94 3.32
N THR A 739 -17.97 1.62 2.05
CA THR A 739 -17.02 1.89 0.95
C THR A 739 -17.15 3.31 0.37
N SER A 740 -18.06 4.15 0.87
CA SER A 740 -18.36 5.48 0.30
C SER A 740 -17.17 6.45 0.27
N GLY A 741 -16.23 6.30 1.20
CA GLY A 741 -15.12 7.24 1.38
C GLY A 741 -15.55 8.64 1.85
N TYR A 742 -16.78 8.81 2.35
CA TYR A 742 -17.31 10.14 2.67
C TYR A 742 -16.61 10.76 3.91
N PRO A 743 -16.25 12.06 3.89
CA PRO A 743 -15.59 12.71 5.01
C PRO A 743 -16.40 12.63 6.33
N GLY A 744 -15.77 12.08 7.37
CA GLY A 744 -16.40 11.79 8.67
C GLY A 744 -16.84 10.33 8.83
N GLY A 745 -16.82 9.54 7.75
CA GLY A 745 -16.92 8.08 7.79
C GLY A 745 -15.57 7.40 8.08
N PRO A 746 -15.48 6.07 7.91
CA PRO A 746 -16.52 5.21 7.38
C PRO A 746 -17.60 4.88 8.42
N SER A 747 -18.83 4.75 7.95
CA SER A 747 -20.02 4.36 8.72
C SER A 747 -20.11 2.84 8.91
N ASN A 748 -18.97 2.15 9.14
CA ASN A 748 -18.91 0.69 9.24
C ASN A 748 -19.90 0.14 10.26
N GLY A 749 -20.70 -0.83 9.82
CA GLY A 749 -21.64 -1.59 10.63
C GLY A 749 -21.13 -2.97 11.00
N ALA A 750 -21.96 -3.72 11.71
CA ALA A 750 -21.73 -5.12 12.03
C ALA A 750 -23.03 -5.94 11.96
N ARG A 751 -22.92 -7.20 11.57
CA ARG A 751 -24.01 -8.17 11.64
C ARG A 751 -24.17 -8.68 13.06
N SER A 752 -25.41 -8.81 13.51
CA SER A 752 -25.75 -9.44 14.78
C SER A 752 -26.16 -10.89 14.52
N TYR A 753 -25.21 -11.71 14.07
CA TYR A 753 -25.49 -13.07 13.60
C TYR A 753 -26.04 -13.99 14.71
N GLY A 754 -27.22 -14.56 14.49
CA GLY A 754 -27.82 -15.53 15.41
C GLY A 754 -29.22 -15.98 14.98
N GLY A 755 -29.82 -16.88 15.76
CA GLY A 755 -31.22 -17.31 15.58
C GLY A 755 -31.38 -18.76 15.12
N SER A 756 -32.55 -19.10 14.61
CA SER A 756 -32.87 -20.42 14.06
C SER A 756 -33.99 -20.36 13.01
N PRO A 757 -33.68 -20.19 11.71
CA PRO A 757 -32.33 -20.18 11.12
C PRO A 757 -31.47 -18.99 11.56
N ALA A 758 -30.15 -19.21 11.61
CA ALA A 758 -29.21 -18.20 12.07
C ALA A 758 -28.84 -17.23 10.94
N GLY A 759 -28.95 -15.93 11.19
CA GLY A 759 -28.61 -14.88 10.22
C GLY A 759 -28.41 -13.51 10.88
N PRO A 760 -28.13 -12.46 10.08
CA PRO A 760 -28.08 -12.46 8.61
C PRO A 760 -26.92 -13.33 8.11
N GLU A 761 -27.14 -14.19 7.12
CA GLU A 761 -26.12 -15.08 6.56
C GLU A 761 -25.61 -14.57 5.20
N TRP A 762 -24.33 -14.78 4.88
CA TRP A 762 -23.76 -14.41 3.57
C TRP A 762 -24.33 -15.32 2.48
N SER A 763 -24.78 -14.77 1.36
CA SER A 763 -25.51 -15.50 0.32
C SER A 763 -24.96 -15.23 -1.08
N THR A 764 -24.56 -16.29 -1.80
CA THR A 764 -24.12 -16.24 -3.21
C THR A 764 -25.31 -16.15 -4.19
N ASP A 765 -26.36 -15.44 -3.80
CA ASP A 765 -27.56 -15.15 -4.57
C ASP A 765 -27.66 -13.62 -4.58
N THR A 766 -27.47 -13.00 -5.74
CA THR A 766 -27.23 -11.56 -5.89
C THR A 766 -28.04 -11.00 -7.07
N PRO A 767 -28.31 -9.67 -7.09
CA PRO A 767 -29.06 -9.01 -8.16
C PRO A 767 -28.19 -8.74 -9.39
N LEU A 768 -26.89 -8.51 -9.16
CA LEU A 768 -25.91 -8.20 -10.19
C LEU A 768 -25.55 -9.47 -10.95
N ASN A 769 -25.32 -9.34 -12.26
CA ASN A 769 -24.79 -10.47 -13.03
C ASN A 769 -23.27 -10.38 -13.00
N PRO A 770 -22.53 -11.33 -12.38
CA PRO A 770 -21.09 -11.34 -12.47
C PRO A 770 -20.72 -11.41 -13.95
N VAL A 771 -20.02 -10.38 -14.44
CA VAL A 771 -19.58 -10.28 -15.84
C VAL A 771 -18.41 -11.23 -16.04
N ILE A 772 -18.70 -12.53 -16.08
CA ILE A 772 -17.70 -13.58 -16.32
C ILE A 772 -17.10 -13.31 -17.71
N PRO A 773 -15.82 -12.86 -17.81
CA PRO A 773 -15.18 -12.72 -19.10
C PRO A 773 -15.14 -14.11 -19.71
N THR A 774 -15.76 -14.30 -20.87
CA THR A 774 -15.91 -15.63 -21.46
C THR A 774 -14.53 -16.19 -21.74
N ALA A 775 -14.14 -17.21 -20.97
CA ALA A 775 -12.79 -17.77 -20.98
C ALA A 775 -12.37 -18.07 -22.42
N THR A 776 -11.42 -17.29 -22.93
CA THR A 776 -10.92 -17.46 -24.31
C THR A 776 -10.43 -18.90 -24.43
N PRO A 777 -10.98 -19.70 -25.37
CA PRO A 777 -10.91 -21.16 -25.28
C PRO A 777 -9.46 -21.62 -25.25
N THR A 778 -9.04 -22.13 -24.08
CA THR A 778 -7.66 -22.54 -23.81
C THR A 778 -7.16 -23.44 -24.92
N SER A 779 -6.10 -23.02 -25.61
CA SER A 779 -5.56 -23.78 -26.74
C SER A 779 -5.11 -25.15 -26.24
N THR A 780 -5.83 -26.21 -26.60
CA THR A 780 -5.57 -27.56 -26.09
C THR A 780 -4.13 -27.95 -26.38
N SER A 781 -3.31 -28.02 -25.34
CA SER A 781 -1.89 -28.34 -25.45
C SER A 781 -1.74 -29.73 -26.08
N THR A 782 -1.38 -29.76 -27.37
CA THR A 782 -1.25 -31.01 -28.10
C THR A 782 -0.09 -31.80 -27.49
N SER A 783 -0.38 -32.97 -26.94
CA SER A 783 0.54 -33.76 -26.14
C SER A 783 1.74 -34.25 -26.98
N THR A 784 2.82 -33.49 -26.93
CA THR A 784 4.11 -33.89 -27.52
C THR A 784 4.63 -35.09 -26.75
N SER A 785 4.76 -36.24 -27.42
CA SER A 785 5.06 -37.51 -26.74
C SER A 785 6.47 -37.54 -26.16
N THR A 786 6.57 -37.40 -24.84
CA THR A 786 7.82 -37.53 -24.07
C THR A 786 8.53 -38.84 -24.39
N THR A 787 9.71 -38.75 -25.01
CA THR A 787 10.46 -39.95 -25.43
C THR A 787 11.26 -40.50 -24.23
N THR A 788 10.67 -41.44 -23.51
CA THR A 788 11.27 -42.09 -22.33
C THR A 788 12.65 -42.66 -22.64
N ARG A 789 13.71 -42.08 -22.06
CA ARG A 789 15.07 -42.61 -22.15
C ARG A 789 15.25 -43.79 -21.19
N THR A 790 15.06 -45.01 -21.68
CA THR A 790 15.43 -46.22 -20.94
C THR A 790 16.94 -46.25 -20.66
N SER A 791 17.34 -46.52 -19.42
CA SER A 791 18.74 -46.64 -19.02
C SER A 791 19.38 -47.93 -19.53
N THR A 792 20.16 -47.85 -20.61
CA THR A 792 20.91 -49.00 -21.14
C THR A 792 22.24 -49.18 -20.41
N SER A 793 22.48 -50.38 -19.87
CA SER A 793 23.71 -50.70 -19.13
C SER A 793 24.94 -50.81 -20.05
N THR A 794 26.06 -50.23 -19.61
CA THR A 794 27.34 -50.27 -20.35
C THR A 794 28.02 -51.64 -20.24
N PRO A 795 28.34 -52.34 -21.35
CA PRO A 795 29.05 -53.61 -21.29
C PRO A 795 30.56 -53.42 -21.10
N THR A 796 31.17 -54.19 -20.19
CA THR A 796 32.61 -54.18 -19.93
C THR A 796 33.40 -54.72 -21.13
N ALA A 797 34.40 -53.96 -21.60
CA ALA A 797 35.27 -54.36 -22.69
C ALA A 797 36.40 -55.31 -22.22
N THR A 798 36.24 -56.61 -22.44
CA THR A 798 37.30 -57.61 -22.21
C THR A 798 38.23 -57.72 -23.42
N ASN A 799 39.50 -57.38 -23.25
CA ASN A 799 40.52 -57.54 -24.29
C ASN A 799 40.94 -59.01 -24.47
N THR A 800 40.54 -59.62 -25.59
CA THR A 800 41.04 -60.94 -26.02
C THR A 800 41.56 -60.86 -27.46
N ALA A 801 42.87 -60.95 -27.64
CA ALA A 801 43.50 -61.05 -28.96
C ALA A 801 43.64 -62.51 -29.40
N THR A 802 43.47 -62.80 -30.70
CA THR A 802 44.09 -63.93 -31.43
C THR A 802 44.04 -63.64 -32.94
N SER A 803 44.91 -64.28 -33.71
CA SER A 803 45.26 -63.95 -35.09
C SER A 803 44.29 -64.43 -36.18
N THR A 804 44.34 -63.67 -37.28
CA THR A 804 44.16 -64.06 -38.70
C THR A 804 44.10 -65.55 -39.05
N ALA A 805 43.11 -65.93 -39.85
CA ALA A 805 43.21 -66.96 -40.90
C ALA A 805 42.21 -66.63 -42.03
N THR A 806 42.59 -66.89 -43.29
CA THR A 806 41.81 -66.54 -44.49
C THR A 806 41.16 -67.77 -45.12
N ALA A 807 39.90 -67.63 -45.56
CA ALA A 807 39.30 -68.40 -46.66
C ALA A 807 38.12 -67.61 -47.24
#